data_AF-A0AAJ1H7R7-F1
#
_entry.id   AF-A0AAJ1H7R7-F1
#
_cell.length_a   1.000
_cell.length_b   1.000
_cell.length_c   1.000
_cell.angle_alpha   90.00
_cell.angle_beta   90.00
_cell.angle_gamma   90.00
#
_symmetry.space_group_name_H-M   'P 1'
#
loop_
_entity.id
_entity.type
_entity.pdbx_description
1 polymer ?
#
loop_
_entity_poly.entity_id
_entity_poly.type
_entity_poly.pdbx_seq_one_letter_code
_entity_poly.pdbx_strand_id
1 'polypeptide(L)'
;MPGENLTRTEAQERAAIVDVQTYDVELDLTRGAETFGSTTRVRFTATPGASTFIDAITKTVHSITLNGSALDVASVNDGVRIQLDDLQEQNELVVVADAMYTNTGEGLHRFVDPVDDEVYLYSQFEVPDSRRMFAVFEQPDLKAEFSFTVTAPSRWQVVSNSPTPEPHVDGEIATWAFSPTATISSYITALVAGPYEVVRDELTSRDGRTIPLGVFARRSLAEYLDPEYVFETTKKGFAYYEEKFDVPYPFEKYDQLFVPEFNAGAMENAGCVTFTETYVFRSKVTDAIKERRVVTILHELAHMWFGDLVTMKWWNDLWLNESFAEWASTIATAEATEWTEAWTTFQAMEKSWAYRQDQLPSTHPIVATINDLEDVQVNFDGITYAKGGSVLKQLVAWVGIDAFFAGVSAYFTKHHHGNTELRDLLVELEATSGRDLSEWSQLWLETAGVNTLRPEIEVDESGVITSFAVLQEAPADHPTLRPHRLAIGVYGFTTDESAPFGADTASAGGKLERTHRVEIDVDGARTEVPELVGVHRGDLVLLNDDDLAYAKIRLDEQSRRTAIEHLAAIANPLARSIVWGAMWDATRDAESPASDYVRLVLGNIATETESTTIRTTLSQLLLTARSYVAPAKVDTTVRTVGDTLWQLASSAEAGSDAQFQFVKFFAQIASTPEHVTTLQGLRDGSVTLQGLEIDTDLRWELLEGLVLAGAAGDAEVDAELAADKTASGEQAAARARATIPTAEGKLAAFSSLVDSSEAPNAIVRQTTVGFQHTNSPVVLEGLVSRYFDVLTRIWAERSYHIADTIVSGLYPAPLASVELRDAANAWLEAHPETPALRRIVSENLAGTERALRVQAADA
;
A
#
# COMPACT_ATOMS: atom_id res chain seq x y z
N MET A 1 -0.71 -23.70 -8.30
CA MET A 1 -0.86 -25.18 -8.20
C MET A 1 -2.17 -25.60 -8.85
N PRO A 2 -2.28 -26.76 -9.53
CA PRO A 2 -3.58 -27.22 -10.05
C PRO A 2 -4.62 -27.27 -8.92
N GLY A 3 -5.73 -26.54 -9.05
CA GLY A 3 -6.85 -26.54 -8.09
C GLY A 3 -6.95 -25.32 -7.15
N GLU A 4 -5.85 -24.61 -6.86
CA GLU A 4 -5.90 -23.43 -5.97
C GLU A 4 -6.41 -22.17 -6.67
N ASN A 5 -6.18 -22.04 -7.98
CA ASN A 5 -6.62 -20.90 -8.76
C ASN A 5 -8.08 -21.08 -9.23
N LEU A 6 -9.02 -20.30 -8.69
CA LEU A 6 -10.42 -20.26 -9.10
C LEU A 6 -10.58 -19.33 -10.29
N THR A 7 -11.17 -19.83 -11.37
CA THR A 7 -11.47 -18.99 -12.54
C THR A 7 -12.80 -18.25 -12.38
N ARG A 8 -12.90 -17.08 -13.01
CA ARG A 8 -14.15 -16.30 -13.11
C ARG A 8 -15.28 -17.12 -13.72
N THR A 9 -14.96 -17.97 -14.70
CA THR A 9 -15.97 -18.83 -15.35
C THR A 9 -16.50 -19.86 -14.36
N GLU A 10 -15.61 -20.55 -13.61
CA GLU A 10 -16.03 -21.48 -12.55
C GLU A 10 -16.87 -20.76 -11.48
N ALA A 11 -16.49 -19.54 -11.07
CA ALA A 11 -17.24 -18.75 -10.11
C ALA A 11 -18.66 -18.39 -10.61
N GLN A 12 -18.77 -17.99 -11.88
CA GLN A 12 -20.07 -17.68 -12.52
C GLN A 12 -20.94 -18.92 -12.69
N GLU A 13 -20.36 -20.04 -13.12
CA GLU A 13 -21.07 -21.32 -13.24
C GLU A 13 -21.59 -21.79 -11.88
N ARG A 14 -20.77 -21.66 -10.82
CA ARG A 14 -21.14 -21.98 -9.45
C ARG A 14 -22.26 -21.08 -8.94
N ALA A 15 -22.16 -19.76 -9.09
CA ALA A 15 -23.20 -18.81 -8.68
C ALA A 15 -24.52 -18.97 -9.44
N ALA A 16 -24.48 -19.49 -10.67
CA ALA A 16 -25.69 -19.78 -11.44
C ALA A 16 -26.49 -20.98 -10.90
N ILE A 17 -25.86 -21.84 -10.09
CA ILE A 17 -26.49 -23.08 -9.59
C ILE A 17 -26.57 -23.19 -8.07
N VAL A 18 -25.78 -22.42 -7.31
CA VAL A 18 -25.75 -22.42 -5.83
C VAL A 18 -26.18 -21.06 -5.29
N ASP A 19 -27.01 -21.06 -4.25
CA ASP A 19 -27.30 -19.91 -3.40
C ASP A 19 -27.05 -20.30 -1.93
N VAL A 20 -26.04 -19.67 -1.32
CA VAL A 20 -25.53 -20.06 0.01
C VAL A 20 -26.26 -19.28 1.10
N GLN A 21 -26.68 -19.97 2.15
CA GLN A 21 -27.50 -19.36 3.20
C GLN A 21 -26.69 -19.13 4.47
N THR A 22 -26.09 -20.20 5.00
CA THR A 22 -25.42 -20.16 6.30
C THR A 22 -24.18 -21.04 6.35
N TYR A 23 -23.16 -20.55 7.04
CA TYR A 23 -22.01 -21.30 7.52
C TYR A 23 -22.03 -21.38 9.04
N ASP A 24 -21.88 -22.59 9.57
CA ASP A 24 -21.67 -22.88 10.98
C ASP A 24 -20.30 -23.56 11.12
N VAL A 25 -19.34 -22.84 11.67
CA VAL A 25 -17.92 -23.20 11.68
C VAL A 25 -17.46 -23.39 13.13
N GLU A 26 -17.09 -24.62 13.47
CA GLU A 26 -16.51 -24.97 14.76
C GLU A 26 -14.98 -25.10 14.62
N LEU A 27 -14.23 -24.35 15.43
CA LEU A 27 -12.77 -24.33 15.43
C LEU A 27 -12.22 -24.78 16.78
N ASP A 28 -11.27 -25.71 16.77
CA ASP A 28 -10.56 -26.21 17.95
C ASP A 28 -9.07 -25.86 17.87
N LEU A 29 -8.72 -24.77 18.52
CA LEU A 29 -7.36 -24.19 18.53
C LEU A 29 -6.44 -24.88 19.56
N THR A 30 -6.89 -25.95 20.22
CA THR A 30 -6.15 -26.63 21.29
C THR A 30 -5.27 -27.79 20.80
N ARG A 31 -5.21 -28.02 19.48
CA ARG A 31 -4.57 -29.19 18.84
C ARG A 31 -3.06 -29.10 18.60
N GLY A 32 -2.38 -28.10 19.16
CA GLY A 32 -0.92 -27.94 19.09
C GLY A 32 -0.49 -26.81 18.15
N ALA A 33 0.76 -26.87 17.69
CA ALA A 33 1.41 -25.76 16.98
C ALA A 33 1.26 -25.81 15.44
N GLU A 34 0.95 -26.98 14.87
CA GLU A 34 0.90 -27.16 13.41
C GLU A 34 -0.53 -27.10 12.85
N THR A 35 -1.52 -27.58 13.60
CA THR A 35 -2.90 -27.74 13.11
C THR A 35 -3.93 -27.33 14.15
N PHE A 36 -5.13 -27.04 13.66
CA PHE A 36 -6.34 -26.83 14.45
C PHE A 36 -7.51 -27.63 13.87
N GLY A 37 -8.47 -28.00 14.71
CA GLY A 37 -9.67 -28.69 14.24
C GLY A 37 -10.61 -27.70 13.54
N SER A 38 -11.17 -28.09 12.42
CA SER A 38 -12.18 -27.31 11.69
C SER A 38 -13.35 -28.22 11.31
N THR A 39 -14.54 -27.88 11.78
CA THR A 39 -15.79 -28.50 11.33
C THR A 39 -16.65 -27.44 10.69
N THR A 40 -16.95 -27.60 9.41
CA THR A 40 -17.78 -26.66 8.66
C THR A 40 -19.10 -27.32 8.30
N ARG A 41 -20.20 -26.70 8.68
CA ARG A 41 -21.55 -27.05 8.22
C ARG A 41 -22.08 -25.92 7.34
N VAL A 42 -22.38 -26.25 6.08
CA VAL A 42 -22.85 -25.30 5.08
C VAL A 42 -24.27 -25.67 4.67
N ARG A 43 -25.18 -24.70 4.69
CA ARG A 43 -26.53 -24.84 4.14
C ARG A 43 -26.67 -23.94 2.92
N PHE A 44 -27.14 -24.53 1.83
CA PHE A 44 -27.27 -23.85 0.55
C PHE A 44 -28.38 -24.48 -0.27
N THR A 45 -29.01 -23.69 -1.14
CA THR A 45 -29.89 -24.22 -2.17
C THR A 45 -29.10 -24.46 -3.45
N ALA A 46 -29.57 -25.40 -4.27
CA ALA A 46 -28.96 -25.63 -5.56
C ALA A 46 -29.96 -26.07 -6.63
N THR A 47 -29.55 -25.98 -7.90
CA THR A 47 -30.30 -26.63 -9.00
C THR A 47 -30.28 -28.15 -8.81
N PRO A 48 -31.43 -28.83 -8.69
CA PRO A 48 -31.45 -30.27 -8.46
C PRO A 48 -30.75 -31.09 -9.55
N GLY A 49 -29.89 -32.02 -9.15
CA GLY A 49 -29.08 -32.87 -10.02
C GLY A 49 -27.82 -32.19 -10.59
N ALA A 50 -27.56 -30.93 -10.24
CA ALA A 50 -26.33 -30.25 -10.61
C ALA A 50 -25.12 -30.75 -9.82
N SER A 51 -23.93 -30.38 -10.27
CA SER A 51 -22.64 -30.66 -9.61
C SER A 51 -21.81 -29.38 -9.50
N THR A 52 -21.02 -29.27 -8.45
CA THR A 52 -20.09 -28.15 -8.21
C THR A 52 -18.94 -28.62 -7.30
N PHE A 53 -18.12 -27.69 -6.80
CA PHE A 53 -17.11 -27.95 -5.79
C PHE A 53 -17.11 -26.88 -4.70
N ILE A 54 -16.60 -27.25 -3.52
CA ILE A 54 -16.31 -26.35 -2.40
C ILE A 54 -14.82 -26.40 -2.08
N ASP A 55 -14.24 -25.27 -1.67
CA ASP A 55 -12.81 -25.12 -1.44
C ASP A 55 -12.46 -25.42 0.04
N ALA A 56 -11.40 -26.19 0.29
CA ALA A 56 -10.88 -26.52 1.62
C ALA A 56 -9.40 -26.96 1.56
N ILE A 57 -8.47 -26.04 1.88
CA ILE A 57 -7.04 -26.35 1.99
C ILE A 57 -6.75 -26.81 3.41
N THR A 58 -6.52 -28.11 3.58
CA THR A 58 -6.42 -28.75 4.90
C THR A 58 -5.24 -29.70 4.99
N LYS A 59 -4.80 -30.01 6.21
CA LYS A 59 -3.81 -31.07 6.44
C LYS A 59 -4.40 -32.44 6.18
N THR A 60 -5.60 -32.67 6.70
CA THR A 60 -6.35 -33.93 6.61
C THR A 60 -7.85 -33.63 6.64
N VAL A 61 -8.63 -34.24 5.75
CA VAL A 61 -10.09 -34.29 5.87
C VAL A 61 -10.49 -35.64 6.45
N HIS A 62 -11.21 -35.62 7.58
CA HIS A 62 -11.63 -36.81 8.31
C HIS A 62 -12.96 -37.36 7.82
N SER A 63 -13.92 -36.49 7.51
CA SER A 63 -15.21 -36.90 6.97
C SER A 63 -15.87 -35.80 6.15
N ILE A 64 -16.66 -36.21 5.16
CA ILE A 64 -17.51 -35.36 4.35
C ILE A 64 -18.90 -35.99 4.32
N THR A 65 -19.93 -35.25 4.70
CA THR A 65 -21.33 -35.71 4.70
C THR A 65 -22.18 -34.72 3.93
N LEU A 66 -22.81 -35.15 2.83
CA LEU A 66 -23.73 -34.36 2.04
C LEU A 66 -25.14 -34.94 2.20
N ASN A 67 -26.09 -34.13 2.70
CA ASN A 67 -27.50 -34.52 2.89
C ASN A 67 -27.66 -35.80 3.73
N GLY A 68 -26.84 -35.93 4.78
CA GLY A 68 -26.81 -37.09 5.67
C GLY A 68 -26.11 -38.33 5.08
N SER A 69 -25.63 -38.28 3.83
CA SER A 69 -24.87 -39.35 3.18
C SER A 69 -23.37 -39.08 3.27
N ALA A 70 -22.61 -40.03 3.81
CA ALA A 70 -21.16 -39.94 3.86
C ALA A 70 -20.55 -40.12 2.46
N LEU A 71 -19.64 -39.24 2.07
CA LEU A 71 -18.85 -39.33 0.84
C LEU A 71 -17.49 -39.96 1.12
N ASP A 72 -16.94 -40.68 0.15
CA ASP A 72 -15.57 -41.21 0.24
C ASP A 72 -14.56 -40.08 -0.01
N VAL A 73 -13.90 -39.62 1.06
CA VAL A 73 -12.96 -38.48 1.04
C VAL A 73 -11.92 -38.64 -0.05
N ALA A 74 -11.34 -39.82 -0.23
CA ALA A 74 -10.28 -40.05 -1.21
C ALA A 74 -10.77 -39.93 -2.66
N SER A 75 -12.09 -40.01 -2.89
CA SER A 75 -12.69 -39.91 -4.22
C SER A 75 -13.13 -38.49 -4.58
N VAL A 76 -13.44 -37.65 -3.58
CA VAL A 76 -14.02 -36.32 -3.81
C VAL A 76 -13.10 -35.17 -3.43
N ASN A 77 -12.06 -35.41 -2.62
CA ASN A 77 -11.14 -34.38 -2.17
C ASN A 77 -9.75 -34.54 -2.82
N ASP A 78 -9.28 -33.52 -3.52
CA ASP A 78 -7.94 -33.49 -4.12
C ASP A 78 -6.88 -32.79 -3.24
N GLY A 79 -7.28 -32.34 -2.04
CA GLY A 79 -6.46 -31.60 -1.09
C GLY A 79 -6.73 -30.10 -1.10
N VAL A 80 -7.44 -29.59 -2.10
CA VAL A 80 -7.80 -28.17 -2.25
C VAL A 80 -9.31 -28.00 -2.46
N ARG A 81 -9.93 -28.87 -3.26
CA ARG A 81 -11.34 -28.84 -3.61
C ARG A 81 -12.03 -30.15 -3.22
N ILE A 82 -13.29 -30.02 -2.83
CA ILE A 82 -14.20 -31.13 -2.55
C ILE A 82 -15.31 -31.12 -3.61
N GLN A 83 -15.36 -32.15 -4.46
CA GLN A 83 -16.38 -32.33 -5.49
C GLN A 83 -17.74 -32.70 -4.85
N LEU A 84 -18.80 -32.03 -5.31
CA LEU A 84 -20.17 -32.22 -4.86
C LEU A 84 -21.08 -32.53 -6.06
N ASP A 85 -21.57 -33.77 -6.15
CA ASP A 85 -22.46 -34.22 -7.22
C ASP A 85 -23.88 -34.48 -6.71
N ASP A 86 -24.85 -34.57 -7.63
CA ASP A 86 -26.27 -34.88 -7.36
C ASP A 86 -26.89 -33.98 -6.28
N LEU A 87 -26.65 -32.67 -6.40
CA LEU A 87 -27.15 -31.68 -5.46
C LEU A 87 -28.68 -31.69 -5.42
N GLN A 88 -29.26 -31.52 -4.23
CA GLN A 88 -30.70 -31.38 -4.02
C GLN A 88 -31.12 -29.91 -4.11
N GLU A 89 -32.42 -29.64 -4.07
CA GLU A 89 -32.93 -28.26 -3.96
C GLU A 89 -32.42 -27.57 -2.69
N GLN A 90 -32.32 -28.32 -1.59
CA GLN A 90 -31.76 -27.88 -0.32
C GLN A 90 -30.66 -28.85 0.08
N ASN A 91 -29.50 -28.32 0.44
CA ASN A 91 -28.34 -29.12 0.80
C ASN A 91 -27.81 -28.74 2.18
N GLU A 92 -27.36 -29.75 2.92
CA GLU A 92 -26.49 -29.58 4.07
C GLU A 92 -25.21 -30.38 3.83
N LEU A 93 -24.08 -29.67 3.81
CA LEU A 93 -22.75 -30.26 3.74
C LEU A 93 -22.07 -30.11 5.10
N VAL A 94 -21.47 -31.19 5.60
CA VAL A 94 -20.60 -31.17 6.79
C VAL A 94 -19.23 -31.70 6.42
N VAL A 95 -18.19 -30.90 6.64
CA VAL A 95 -16.78 -31.25 6.45
C VAL A 95 -16.08 -31.20 7.80
N VAL A 96 -15.41 -32.28 8.21
CA VAL A 96 -14.59 -32.33 9.42
C VAL A 96 -13.14 -32.53 9.01
N ALA A 97 -12.26 -31.62 9.40
CA ALA A 97 -10.87 -31.60 8.97
C ALA A 97 -9.91 -31.10 10.07
N ASP A 98 -8.63 -31.34 9.87
CA ASP A 98 -7.54 -30.61 10.52
C ASP A 98 -7.00 -29.58 9.52
N ALA A 99 -7.16 -28.30 9.83
CA ALA A 99 -6.59 -27.19 9.08
C ALA A 99 -5.19 -26.83 9.62
N MET A 100 -4.44 -26.02 8.89
CA MET A 100 -3.03 -25.71 9.19
C MET A 100 -2.88 -24.25 9.61
N TYR A 101 -2.07 -24.01 10.65
CA TYR A 101 -1.56 -22.67 10.91
C TYR A 101 -0.54 -22.28 9.83
N THR A 102 -0.42 -20.99 9.55
CA THR A 102 0.61 -20.42 8.66
C THR A 102 1.51 -19.45 9.42
N ASN A 103 2.65 -19.08 8.85
CA ASN A 103 3.50 -17.96 9.28
C ASN A 103 3.83 -17.02 8.10
N THR A 104 2.98 -17.06 7.08
CA THR A 104 3.16 -16.33 5.82
C THR A 104 2.30 -15.08 5.74
N GLY A 105 1.41 -14.88 6.72
CA GLY A 105 0.42 -13.80 6.74
C GLY A 105 -0.80 -14.07 5.85
N GLU A 106 -1.12 -15.34 5.60
CA GLU A 106 -2.26 -15.82 4.82
C GLU A 106 -3.03 -16.89 5.61
N GLY A 107 -4.36 -16.94 5.54
CA GLY A 107 -5.16 -17.90 6.30
C GLY A 107 -5.11 -17.59 7.80
N LEU A 108 -5.06 -18.61 8.66
CA LEU A 108 -4.90 -18.41 10.11
C LEU A 108 -3.40 -18.37 10.48
N HIS A 109 -2.85 -17.16 10.52
CA HIS A 109 -1.46 -16.90 10.88
C HIS A 109 -1.23 -17.19 12.37
N ARG A 110 -0.09 -17.83 12.67
CA ARG A 110 0.37 -18.14 14.02
C ARG A 110 1.73 -17.53 14.29
N PHE A 111 1.73 -16.56 15.20
CA PHE A 111 2.93 -15.91 15.72
C PHE A 111 3.21 -16.36 17.15
N VAL A 112 4.50 -16.51 17.49
CA VAL A 112 4.97 -16.71 18.88
C VAL A 112 5.82 -15.52 19.24
N ASP A 113 5.41 -14.79 20.28
CA ASP A 113 6.12 -13.59 20.68
C ASP A 113 7.39 -13.94 21.48
N PRO A 114 8.58 -13.50 21.04
CA PRO A 114 9.83 -13.79 21.76
C PRO A 114 9.92 -13.11 23.14
N VAL A 115 9.03 -12.18 23.47
CA VAL A 115 9.02 -11.48 24.76
C VAL A 115 8.32 -12.28 25.85
N ASP A 116 7.18 -12.91 25.53
CA ASP A 116 6.33 -13.59 26.51
C ASP A 116 6.11 -15.09 26.24
N ASP A 117 6.67 -15.62 25.14
CA ASP A 117 6.51 -17.00 24.65
C ASP A 117 5.05 -17.42 24.41
N GLU A 118 4.11 -16.46 24.32
CA GLU A 118 2.70 -16.73 24.05
C GLU A 118 2.37 -16.74 22.55
N VAL A 119 1.24 -17.38 22.22
CA VAL A 119 0.76 -17.54 20.84
C VAL A 119 -0.28 -16.47 20.54
N TYR A 120 -0.09 -15.78 19.42
CA TYR A 120 -1.02 -14.81 18.87
C TYR A 120 -1.44 -15.25 17.47
N LEU A 121 -2.75 -15.31 17.24
CA LEU A 121 -3.37 -15.73 16.00
C LEU A 121 -4.17 -14.59 15.39
N TYR A 122 -4.16 -14.50 14.06
CA TYR A 122 -5.09 -13.67 13.29
C TYR A 122 -5.36 -14.31 11.93
N SER A 123 -6.53 -14.03 11.36
CA SER A 123 -6.87 -14.42 10.00
C SER A 123 -6.56 -13.32 8.98
N GLN A 124 -6.05 -13.69 7.81
CA GLN A 124 -6.02 -12.84 6.61
C GLN A 124 -6.56 -13.67 5.43
N PHE A 125 -7.70 -13.26 4.87
CA PHE A 125 -8.41 -14.06 3.87
C PHE A 125 -8.48 -13.46 2.47
N GLU A 126 -8.40 -12.15 2.33
CA GLU A 126 -8.42 -11.55 1.01
C GLU A 126 -7.09 -11.85 0.28
N VAL A 127 -7.11 -12.40 -0.94
CA VAL A 127 -8.28 -12.68 -1.80
C VAL A 127 -8.91 -14.06 -1.55
N PRO A 128 -8.13 -15.15 -1.41
CA PRO A 128 -8.72 -16.49 -1.41
C PRO A 128 -8.18 -17.42 -0.31
N ASP A 129 -8.03 -16.92 0.92
CA ASP A 129 -7.42 -17.68 2.01
C ASP A 129 -8.40 -18.07 3.13
N SER A 130 -9.70 -17.76 3.00
CA SER A 130 -10.74 -18.27 3.92
C SER A 130 -10.86 -19.80 3.85
N ARG A 131 -10.60 -20.37 2.65
CA ARG A 131 -10.50 -21.82 2.42
C ARG A 131 -9.41 -22.53 3.23
N ARG A 132 -8.47 -21.79 3.84
CA ARG A 132 -7.44 -22.34 4.73
C ARG A 132 -7.91 -22.48 6.17
N MET A 133 -9.04 -21.84 6.55
CA MET A 133 -9.61 -21.94 7.89
C MET A 133 -10.83 -22.87 7.95
N PHE A 134 -11.68 -22.86 6.92
CA PHE A 134 -12.90 -23.66 6.86
C PHE A 134 -13.31 -23.97 5.41
N ALA A 135 -14.20 -24.94 5.21
CA ALA A 135 -14.68 -25.28 3.87
C ALA A 135 -15.67 -24.23 3.34
N VAL A 136 -15.47 -23.69 2.14
CA VAL A 136 -16.19 -22.49 1.67
C VAL A 136 -16.36 -22.44 0.15
N PHE A 137 -17.47 -21.86 -0.31
CA PHE A 137 -17.66 -21.52 -1.72
C PHE A 137 -17.04 -20.16 -1.97
N GLU A 138 -15.71 -20.10 -2.03
CA GLU A 138 -14.96 -18.85 -1.90
C GLU A 138 -15.08 -17.97 -3.16
N GLN A 139 -15.95 -16.97 -3.10
CA GLN A 139 -16.09 -15.88 -4.09
C GLN A 139 -16.95 -14.75 -3.48
N PRO A 140 -16.78 -13.49 -3.92
CA PRO A 140 -17.42 -12.35 -3.28
C PRO A 140 -18.95 -12.26 -3.45
N ASP A 141 -19.52 -12.85 -4.51
CA ASP A 141 -20.97 -12.82 -4.81
C ASP A 141 -21.77 -13.99 -4.21
N LEU A 142 -21.13 -14.89 -3.46
CA LEU A 142 -21.79 -15.91 -2.65
C LEU A 142 -21.78 -15.51 -1.17
N LYS A 143 -22.47 -14.41 -0.86
CA LYS A 143 -22.63 -13.94 0.52
C LYS A 143 -23.49 -14.87 1.35
N ALA A 144 -23.18 -14.98 2.65
CA ALA A 144 -23.92 -15.82 3.59
C ALA A 144 -23.86 -15.24 5.02
N GLU A 145 -24.67 -15.80 5.92
CA GLU A 145 -24.49 -15.61 7.37
C GLU A 145 -23.43 -16.58 7.89
N PHE A 146 -22.49 -16.11 8.72
CA PHE A 146 -21.44 -16.94 9.32
C PHE A 146 -21.62 -17.00 10.83
N SER A 147 -21.53 -18.18 11.41
CA SER A 147 -21.47 -18.40 12.86
C SER A 147 -20.20 -19.15 13.20
N PHE A 148 -19.44 -18.63 14.18
CA PHE A 148 -18.21 -19.27 14.65
C PHE A 148 -18.38 -19.80 16.07
N THR A 149 -17.98 -21.05 16.30
CA THR A 149 -17.82 -21.63 17.63
C THR A 149 -16.35 -21.98 17.84
N VAL A 150 -15.66 -21.25 18.69
CA VAL A 150 -14.20 -21.35 18.85
C VAL A 150 -13.86 -21.91 20.21
N THR A 151 -13.06 -22.97 20.25
CA THR A 151 -12.50 -23.56 21.47
C THR A 151 -11.02 -23.24 21.56
N ALA A 152 -10.62 -22.57 22.64
CA ALA A 152 -9.27 -22.04 22.84
C ALA A 152 -8.92 -21.98 24.33
N PRO A 153 -7.66 -21.71 24.73
CA PRO A 153 -7.31 -21.49 26.13
C PRO A 153 -8.19 -20.40 26.79
N SER A 154 -8.70 -20.67 28.00
CA SER A 154 -9.68 -19.80 28.67
C SER A 154 -9.16 -18.40 29.04
N ARG A 155 -7.84 -18.20 29.02
CA ARG A 155 -7.18 -16.91 29.26
C ARG A 155 -7.07 -16.02 28.01
N TRP A 156 -7.39 -16.54 26.83
CA TRP A 156 -7.29 -15.79 25.57
C TRP A 156 -8.50 -14.88 25.36
N GLN A 157 -8.25 -13.77 24.66
CA GLN A 157 -9.29 -13.08 23.91
C GLN A 157 -9.58 -13.88 22.65
N VAL A 158 -10.86 -13.98 22.28
CA VAL A 158 -11.31 -14.52 21.00
C VAL A 158 -12.26 -13.51 20.39
N VAL A 159 -11.89 -12.97 19.23
CA VAL A 159 -12.61 -11.89 18.55
C VAL A 159 -12.91 -12.35 17.12
N SER A 160 -14.13 -12.08 16.67
CA SER A 160 -14.62 -12.34 15.31
C SER A 160 -15.54 -11.19 14.88
N ASN A 161 -16.24 -11.30 13.75
CA ASN A 161 -17.09 -10.25 13.19
C ASN A 161 -18.22 -9.82 14.14
N SER A 162 -18.94 -10.80 14.70
CA SER A 162 -20.04 -10.57 15.64
C SER A 162 -19.54 -10.19 17.04
N PRO A 163 -20.36 -9.51 17.88
CA PRO A 163 -20.02 -9.23 19.27
C PRO A 163 -19.51 -10.45 20.03
N THR A 164 -18.36 -10.30 20.71
CA THR A 164 -17.75 -11.38 21.49
C THR A 164 -18.71 -11.84 22.59
N PRO A 165 -19.12 -13.13 22.60
CA PRO A 165 -20.01 -13.66 23.62
C PRO A 165 -19.26 -13.89 24.93
N GLU A 166 -20.02 -14.03 26.03
CA GLU A 166 -19.48 -14.61 27.26
C GLU A 166 -19.07 -16.07 27.02
N PRO A 167 -17.82 -16.48 27.31
CA PRO A 167 -17.37 -17.84 27.05
C PRO A 167 -17.96 -18.86 28.02
N HIS A 168 -18.14 -20.08 27.53
CA HIS A 168 -18.31 -21.25 28.39
C HIS A 168 -16.94 -21.79 28.81
N VAL A 169 -16.56 -21.53 30.06
CA VAL A 169 -15.26 -21.96 30.61
C VAL A 169 -15.32 -23.38 31.17
N ASP A 170 -14.43 -24.24 30.70
CA ASP A 170 -14.19 -25.60 31.21
C ASP A 170 -12.69 -25.77 31.55
N GLY A 171 -12.33 -25.39 32.77
CA GLY A 171 -10.93 -25.43 33.23
C GLY A 171 -10.04 -24.42 32.49
N GLU A 172 -8.97 -24.93 31.87
CA GLU A 172 -7.99 -24.11 31.11
C GLU A 172 -8.42 -23.83 29.68
N ILE A 173 -9.57 -24.35 29.26
CA ILE A 173 -10.15 -24.19 27.92
C ILE A 173 -11.49 -23.48 28.07
N ALA A 174 -11.88 -22.70 27.07
CA ALA A 174 -13.21 -22.16 26.98
C ALA A 174 -13.72 -22.21 25.54
N THR A 175 -15.05 -22.15 25.38
CA THR A 175 -15.73 -22.12 24.09
C THR A 175 -16.52 -20.82 23.94
N TRP A 176 -16.31 -20.11 22.84
CA TRP A 176 -17.03 -18.91 22.44
C TRP A 176 -17.95 -19.26 21.27
N ALA A 177 -19.26 -19.10 21.44
CA ALA A 177 -20.26 -19.32 20.40
C ALA A 177 -20.81 -17.97 19.92
N PHE A 178 -20.26 -17.45 18.83
CA PHE A 178 -20.65 -16.16 18.24
C PHE A 178 -22.02 -16.26 17.58
N SER A 179 -22.79 -15.18 17.64
CA SER A 179 -24.04 -15.06 16.87
C SER A 179 -23.75 -15.00 15.37
N PRO A 180 -24.71 -15.39 14.52
CA PRO A 180 -24.60 -15.21 13.08
C PRO A 180 -24.26 -13.76 12.72
N THR A 181 -23.37 -13.57 11.76
CA THR A 181 -23.09 -12.25 11.15
C THR A 181 -24.29 -11.75 10.35
N ALA A 182 -24.25 -10.47 9.95
CA ALA A 182 -25.00 -10.04 8.77
C ALA A 182 -24.55 -10.83 7.52
N THR A 183 -25.34 -10.78 6.44
CA THR A 183 -24.97 -11.39 5.16
C THR A 183 -23.73 -10.69 4.59
N ILE A 184 -22.60 -11.39 4.55
CA ILE A 184 -21.30 -10.88 4.15
C ILE A 184 -20.58 -11.88 3.23
N SER A 185 -19.55 -11.40 2.54
CA SER A 185 -18.65 -12.24 1.73
C SER A 185 -17.69 -13.02 2.64
N SER A 186 -17.21 -14.19 2.20
CA SER A 186 -16.33 -15.01 3.04
C SER A 186 -14.97 -14.37 3.36
N TYR A 187 -14.44 -13.54 2.45
CA TYR A 187 -13.11 -12.93 2.59
C TYR A 187 -13.03 -11.87 3.70
N ILE A 188 -14.16 -11.32 4.15
CA ILE A 188 -14.24 -10.34 5.26
C ILE A 188 -14.66 -10.98 6.58
N THR A 189 -14.70 -12.32 6.65
CA THR A 189 -14.81 -13.03 7.94
C THR A 189 -13.47 -12.98 8.67
N ALA A 190 -13.49 -12.97 10.01
CA ALA A 190 -12.25 -12.91 10.78
C ALA A 190 -12.25 -13.75 12.05
N LEU A 191 -11.05 -14.15 12.44
CA LEU A 191 -10.74 -14.71 13.75
C LEU A 191 -9.40 -14.15 14.25
N VAL A 192 -9.43 -13.53 15.43
CA VAL A 192 -8.23 -13.14 16.17
C VAL A 192 -8.29 -13.79 17.55
N ALA A 193 -7.23 -14.49 17.93
CA ALA A 193 -7.21 -15.26 19.17
C ALA A 193 -5.82 -15.26 19.81
N GLY A 194 -5.76 -15.09 21.12
CA GLY A 194 -4.50 -15.02 21.86
C GLY A 194 -4.63 -14.17 23.14
N PRO A 195 -3.56 -14.03 23.92
CA PRO A 195 -3.57 -13.19 25.13
C PRO A 195 -3.43 -11.69 24.79
N TYR A 196 -4.27 -11.19 23.89
CA TYR A 196 -4.37 -9.77 23.57
C TYR A 196 -4.87 -8.97 24.77
N GLU A 197 -4.30 -7.78 24.98
CA GLU A 197 -4.85 -6.77 25.87
C GLU A 197 -5.84 -5.92 25.09
N VAL A 198 -6.87 -5.42 25.76
CA VAL A 198 -7.97 -4.67 25.13
C VAL A 198 -8.33 -3.43 25.92
N VAL A 199 -8.55 -2.33 25.19
CA VAL A 199 -9.23 -1.14 25.69
C VAL A 199 -10.57 -1.03 24.97
N ARG A 200 -11.63 -0.65 25.70
CA ARG A 200 -13.01 -0.59 25.20
C ARG A 200 -13.52 0.84 25.27
N ASP A 201 -14.34 1.19 24.28
CA ASP A 201 -15.09 2.44 24.21
C ASP A 201 -16.41 2.16 23.47
N GLU A 202 -17.24 3.16 23.27
CA GLU A 202 -18.46 3.08 22.47
C GLU A 202 -18.72 4.40 21.74
N LEU A 203 -19.55 4.35 20.70
CA LEU A 203 -20.13 5.53 20.05
C LEU A 203 -21.61 5.31 19.78
N THR A 204 -22.33 6.38 19.46
CA THR A 204 -23.72 6.30 18.99
C THR A 204 -23.73 6.54 17.49
N SER A 205 -24.14 5.53 16.71
CA SER A 205 -24.37 5.65 15.28
C SER A 205 -25.52 6.62 15.00
N ARG A 206 -25.55 7.20 13.80
CA ARG A 206 -26.57 8.15 13.35
C ARG A 206 -28.01 7.62 13.46
N ASP A 207 -28.22 6.30 13.45
CA ASP A 207 -29.53 5.68 13.67
C ASP A 207 -29.92 5.49 15.15
N GLY A 208 -29.05 5.88 16.07
CA GLY A 208 -29.25 5.80 17.52
C GLY A 208 -28.75 4.52 18.18
N ARG A 209 -28.19 3.56 17.43
CA ARG A 209 -27.55 2.37 18.02
C ARG A 209 -26.24 2.74 18.72
N THR A 210 -26.00 2.15 19.88
CA THR A 210 -24.68 2.15 20.50
C THR A 210 -23.82 1.10 19.83
N ILE A 211 -22.70 1.50 19.24
CA ILE A 211 -21.72 0.63 18.60
C ILE A 211 -20.55 0.44 19.58
N PRO A 212 -20.33 -0.77 20.10
CA PRO A 212 -19.16 -1.08 20.92
C PRO A 212 -17.88 -0.98 20.08
N LEU A 213 -16.84 -0.39 20.67
CA LEU A 213 -15.52 -0.25 20.08
C LEU A 213 -14.49 -1.00 20.93
N GLY A 214 -13.46 -1.53 20.28
CA GLY A 214 -12.33 -2.15 20.95
C GLY A 214 -11.03 -1.86 20.22
N VAL A 215 -9.94 -1.67 20.96
CA VAL A 215 -8.58 -1.59 20.41
C VAL A 215 -7.73 -2.64 21.12
N PHE A 216 -7.09 -3.50 20.34
CA PHE A 216 -6.35 -4.67 20.82
C PHE A 216 -4.89 -4.60 20.37
N ALA A 217 -4.00 -5.06 21.26
CA ALA A 217 -2.59 -5.29 20.95
C ALA A 217 -2.08 -6.49 21.75
N ARG A 218 -1.00 -7.13 21.28
CA ARG A 218 -0.32 -8.16 22.07
C ARG A 218 0.22 -7.60 23.38
N ARG A 219 0.32 -8.43 24.42
CA ARG A 219 0.63 -7.97 25.80
C ARG A 219 1.92 -7.18 25.89
N SER A 220 2.95 -7.63 25.19
CA SER A 220 4.27 -6.99 25.09
C SER A 220 4.28 -5.64 24.38
N LEU A 221 3.24 -5.30 23.61
CA LEU A 221 3.06 -3.99 22.97
C LEU A 221 2.00 -3.12 23.65
N ALA A 222 1.20 -3.68 24.56
CA ALA A 222 0.06 -2.99 25.16
C ALA A 222 0.44 -1.70 25.89
N GLU A 223 1.64 -1.62 26.48
CA GLU A 223 2.12 -0.40 27.15
C GLU A 223 2.40 0.77 26.20
N TYR A 224 2.61 0.49 24.91
CA TYR A 224 2.86 1.48 23.85
C TYR A 224 1.61 1.83 23.04
N LEU A 225 0.48 1.18 23.35
CA LEU A 225 -0.78 1.44 22.67
C LEU A 225 -1.31 2.82 23.04
N ASP A 226 -1.82 3.54 22.05
CA ASP A 226 -2.43 4.87 22.16
C ASP A 226 -3.93 4.79 21.82
N PRO A 227 -4.73 4.11 22.66
CA PRO A 227 -6.11 3.76 22.33
C PRO A 227 -7.01 5.00 22.25
N GLU A 228 -6.76 6.03 23.06
CA GLU A 228 -7.54 7.27 23.04
C GLU A 228 -7.48 7.94 21.67
N TYR A 229 -6.30 8.04 21.06
CA TYR A 229 -6.14 8.64 19.74
C TYR A 229 -6.77 7.79 18.63
N VAL A 230 -6.65 6.46 18.73
CA VAL A 230 -7.29 5.52 17.79
C VAL A 230 -8.81 5.65 17.87
N PHE A 231 -9.40 5.69 19.07
CA PHE A 231 -10.84 5.90 19.24
C PHE A 231 -11.30 7.27 18.77
N GLU A 232 -10.55 8.34 19.06
CA GLU A 232 -10.88 9.69 18.60
C GLU A 232 -10.93 9.75 17.07
N THR A 233 -9.91 9.21 16.40
CA THR A 233 -9.83 9.13 14.93
C THR A 233 -11.00 8.34 14.36
N THR A 234 -11.30 7.18 14.96
CA THR A 234 -12.42 6.32 14.55
C THR A 234 -13.75 7.05 14.67
N LYS A 235 -14.00 7.75 15.78
CA LYS A 235 -15.23 8.51 16.02
C LYS A 235 -15.38 9.68 15.05
N LYS A 236 -14.30 10.39 14.72
CA LYS A 236 -14.28 11.42 13.67
C LYS A 236 -14.65 10.84 12.31
N GLY A 237 -14.07 9.70 11.94
CA GLY A 237 -14.39 8.97 10.71
C GLY A 237 -15.85 8.52 10.64
N PHE A 238 -16.37 7.93 11.71
CA PHE A 238 -17.78 7.50 11.80
C PHE A 238 -18.73 8.67 11.56
N ALA A 239 -18.51 9.79 12.26
CA ALA A 239 -19.33 10.98 12.10
C ALA A 239 -19.28 11.52 10.67
N TYR A 240 -18.09 11.57 10.08
CA TYR A 240 -17.88 12.07 8.73
C TYR A 240 -18.56 11.17 7.68
N TYR A 241 -18.34 9.85 7.71
CA TYR A 241 -18.90 8.93 6.72
C TYR A 241 -20.42 8.78 6.84
N GLU A 242 -20.97 8.66 8.05
CA GLU A 242 -22.43 8.59 8.22
C GLU A 242 -23.13 9.88 7.77
N GLU A 243 -22.49 11.04 7.90
CA GLU A 243 -22.98 12.31 7.36
C GLU A 243 -22.92 12.32 5.83
N LYS A 244 -21.74 12.06 5.25
CA LYS A 244 -21.48 12.21 3.80
C LYS A 244 -22.14 11.12 2.95
N PHE A 245 -22.19 9.88 3.42
CA PHE A 245 -22.82 8.76 2.71
C PHE A 245 -24.32 8.67 2.97
N ASP A 246 -24.82 9.34 4.02
CA ASP A 246 -26.22 9.32 4.44
C ASP A 246 -26.78 7.91 4.71
N VAL A 247 -25.91 7.00 5.16
CA VAL A 247 -26.23 5.61 5.50
C VAL A 247 -25.56 5.28 6.84
N PRO A 248 -26.30 4.74 7.84
CA PRO A 248 -25.71 4.38 9.14
C PRO A 248 -24.72 3.23 9.00
N TYR A 249 -23.81 3.11 9.96
CA TYR A 249 -22.86 2.01 10.05
C TYR A 249 -23.56 0.64 10.03
N PRO A 250 -23.19 -0.30 9.15
CA PRO A 250 -24.03 -1.47 8.89
C PRO A 250 -23.87 -2.64 9.86
N PHE A 251 -22.84 -2.65 10.71
CA PHE A 251 -22.53 -3.80 11.60
C PHE A 251 -22.82 -3.50 13.08
N GLU A 252 -22.65 -4.52 13.94
CA GLU A 252 -23.03 -4.45 15.36
C GLU A 252 -21.93 -3.92 16.28
N LYS A 253 -20.67 -3.99 15.86
CA LYS A 253 -19.49 -3.51 16.60
C LYS A 253 -18.38 -3.07 15.65
N TYR A 254 -17.35 -2.43 16.18
CA TYR A 254 -16.12 -2.10 15.44
C TYR A 254 -14.88 -2.28 16.32
N ASP A 255 -14.23 -3.43 16.21
CA ASP A 255 -12.96 -3.72 16.89
C ASP A 255 -11.78 -3.50 15.92
N GLN A 256 -10.69 -2.94 16.44
CA GLN A 256 -9.42 -2.71 15.74
C GLN A 256 -8.30 -3.47 16.42
N LEU A 257 -7.65 -4.38 15.69
CA LEU A 257 -6.68 -5.31 16.26
C LEU A 257 -5.32 -5.13 15.60
N PHE A 258 -4.34 -4.64 16.36
CA PHE A 258 -2.96 -4.52 15.91
C PHE A 258 -2.26 -5.88 16.04
N VAL A 259 -2.03 -6.54 14.91
CA VAL A 259 -1.57 -7.93 14.82
C VAL A 259 -0.12 -8.04 14.34
N PRO A 260 0.63 -9.06 14.82
CA PRO A 260 2.04 -9.25 14.48
C PRO A 260 2.23 -9.74 13.05
N GLU A 261 3.39 -9.46 12.46
CA GLU A 261 3.79 -10.01 11.14
C GLU A 261 2.73 -9.85 10.04
N PHE A 262 1.99 -8.74 10.01
CA PHE A 262 0.96 -8.47 8.99
C PHE A 262 1.59 -8.07 7.65
N ASN A 263 1.13 -8.67 6.55
CA ASN A 263 1.68 -8.42 5.20
C ASN A 263 1.33 -7.03 4.65
N ALA A 264 0.14 -6.54 4.97
CA ALA A 264 -0.43 -5.29 4.45
C ALA A 264 -0.40 -4.17 5.51
N GLY A 265 -1.08 -3.06 5.21
CA GLY A 265 -1.32 -2.00 6.20
C GLY A 265 -2.42 -2.39 7.20
N ALA A 266 -3.53 -2.90 6.67
CA ALA A 266 -4.67 -3.39 7.43
C ALA A 266 -5.57 -4.27 6.53
N MET A 267 -6.68 -4.76 7.08
CA MET A 267 -7.72 -5.53 6.39
C MET A 267 -9.07 -5.24 7.03
N GLU A 268 -10.07 -4.96 6.19
CA GLU A 268 -11.37 -4.40 6.53
C GLU A 268 -12.37 -5.42 7.08
N ASN A 269 -11.94 -6.51 7.73
CA ASN A 269 -12.88 -7.56 8.13
C ASN A 269 -14.06 -6.99 8.92
N ALA A 270 -15.29 -7.22 8.47
CA ALA A 270 -16.49 -6.53 8.95
C ALA A 270 -16.61 -6.54 10.48
N GLY A 271 -16.46 -5.37 11.10
CA GLY A 271 -16.49 -5.17 12.56
C GLY A 271 -15.31 -5.76 13.37
N CYS A 272 -14.30 -6.33 12.72
CA CYS A 272 -13.10 -6.94 13.33
C CYS A 272 -11.83 -6.61 12.51
N VAL A 273 -11.58 -5.32 12.31
CA VAL A 273 -10.52 -4.81 11.44
C VAL A 273 -9.14 -5.13 12.01
N THR A 274 -8.24 -5.68 11.20
CA THR A 274 -6.86 -5.98 11.61
C THR A 274 -5.89 -4.97 11.02
N PHE A 275 -4.92 -4.52 11.82
CA PHE A 275 -3.89 -3.55 11.43
C PHE A 275 -2.51 -4.13 11.67
N THR A 276 -1.53 -3.71 10.87
CA THR A 276 -0.12 -3.98 11.20
C THR A 276 0.27 -3.37 12.55
N GLU A 277 0.96 -4.16 13.40
CA GLU A 277 1.44 -3.65 14.69
C GLU A 277 2.51 -2.56 14.58
N THR A 278 3.04 -2.26 13.39
CA THR A 278 3.97 -1.14 13.19
C THR A 278 3.34 0.23 13.51
N TYR A 279 2.01 0.29 13.65
CA TYR A 279 1.26 1.46 14.11
C TYR A 279 1.16 1.61 15.64
N VAL A 280 1.73 0.65 16.39
CA VAL A 280 1.94 0.74 17.83
C VAL A 280 3.40 1.16 18.08
N PHE A 281 3.59 2.41 18.49
CA PHE A 281 4.90 3.06 18.46
C PHE A 281 5.65 2.89 19.78
N ARG A 282 6.63 1.98 19.81
CA ARG A 282 7.53 1.78 20.97
C ARG A 282 8.66 2.82 21.05
N SER A 283 8.85 3.62 20.02
CA SER A 283 9.94 4.59 19.85
C SER A 283 9.44 5.79 19.04
N LYS A 284 10.25 6.84 18.93
CA LYS A 284 9.90 8.02 18.15
C LYS A 284 9.72 7.62 16.67
N VAL A 285 8.57 7.98 16.11
CA VAL A 285 8.28 7.83 14.68
C VAL A 285 8.12 9.20 14.02
N THR A 286 8.29 9.24 12.71
CA THR A 286 8.04 10.44 11.91
C THR A 286 6.55 10.75 11.89
N ASP A 287 6.17 12.01 11.74
CA ASP A 287 4.78 12.41 11.57
C ASP A 287 4.13 11.74 10.34
N ALA A 288 4.90 11.44 9.28
CA ALA A 288 4.48 10.66 8.12
C ALA A 288 3.97 9.24 8.43
N ILE A 289 4.37 8.65 9.56
CA ILE A 289 3.89 7.34 10.01
C ILE A 289 2.64 7.50 10.88
N LYS A 290 2.57 8.58 11.67
CA LYS A 290 1.36 8.93 12.45
C LYS A 290 0.19 9.28 11.54
N GLU A 291 0.43 10.11 10.52
CA GLU A 291 -0.53 10.43 9.46
C GLU A 291 -0.99 9.16 8.74
N ARG A 292 -0.04 8.31 8.33
CA ARG A 292 -0.38 7.06 7.63
C ARG A 292 -1.23 6.12 8.49
N ARG A 293 -1.02 6.07 9.82
CA ARG A 293 -1.90 5.36 10.76
C ARG A 293 -3.33 5.90 10.70
N VAL A 294 -3.50 7.23 10.72
CA VAL A 294 -4.83 7.87 10.61
C VAL A 294 -5.50 7.56 9.29
N VAL A 295 -4.78 7.74 8.17
CA VAL A 295 -5.30 7.42 6.83
C VAL A 295 -5.73 5.97 6.76
N THR A 296 -4.92 5.03 7.26
CA THR A 296 -5.26 3.60 7.27
C THR A 296 -6.52 3.33 8.11
N ILE A 297 -6.62 3.88 9.33
CA ILE A 297 -7.84 3.73 10.16
C ILE A 297 -9.09 4.21 9.42
N LEU A 298 -9.00 5.34 8.73
CA LEU A 298 -10.12 5.90 7.98
C LEU A 298 -10.40 5.15 6.67
N HIS A 299 -9.40 4.51 6.07
CA HIS A 299 -9.52 3.62 4.90
C HIS A 299 -10.32 2.37 5.27
N GLU A 300 -9.90 1.65 6.31
CA GLU A 300 -10.61 0.46 6.78
C GLU A 300 -12.03 0.78 7.25
N LEU A 301 -12.23 1.95 7.85
CA LEU A 301 -13.58 2.37 8.23
C LEU A 301 -14.47 2.68 7.02
N ALA A 302 -13.92 3.24 5.93
CA ALA A 302 -14.67 3.48 4.71
C ALA A 302 -15.13 2.16 4.06
N HIS A 303 -14.33 1.09 4.18
CA HIS A 303 -14.66 -0.23 3.65
C HIS A 303 -15.92 -0.85 4.25
N MET A 304 -16.27 -0.47 5.48
CA MET A 304 -17.53 -0.89 6.11
C MET A 304 -18.75 -0.56 5.24
N TRP A 305 -18.64 0.46 4.38
CA TRP A 305 -19.60 0.75 3.31
C TRP A 305 -19.12 0.24 1.94
N PHE A 306 -17.92 0.62 1.51
CA PHE A 306 -17.33 0.25 0.21
C PHE A 306 -16.54 -1.05 0.29
N GLY A 307 -17.16 -2.17 -0.06
CA GLY A 307 -16.55 -3.49 -0.04
C GLY A 307 -17.27 -4.46 0.87
N ASP A 308 -17.71 -4.00 2.04
CA ASP A 308 -18.44 -4.87 2.97
C ASP A 308 -19.95 -4.81 2.74
N LEU A 309 -20.52 -3.61 2.93
CA LEU A 309 -21.96 -3.40 2.77
C LEU A 309 -22.40 -3.60 1.32
N VAL A 310 -21.66 -2.99 0.40
CA VAL A 310 -21.84 -3.18 -1.03
C VAL A 310 -20.51 -3.66 -1.60
N THR A 311 -20.53 -4.88 -2.14
CA THR A 311 -19.33 -5.57 -2.61
C THR A 311 -19.36 -5.69 -4.14
N MET A 312 -18.23 -5.79 -4.81
CA MET A 312 -18.19 -6.19 -6.21
C MET A 312 -18.75 -7.61 -6.42
N LYS A 313 -19.28 -7.91 -7.62
CA LYS A 313 -19.65 -9.29 -7.98
C LYS A 313 -18.44 -10.18 -8.22
N TRP A 314 -17.39 -9.62 -8.80
CA TRP A 314 -16.13 -10.29 -9.06
C TRP A 314 -14.99 -9.28 -9.01
N TRP A 315 -13.78 -9.77 -8.80
CA TRP A 315 -12.57 -8.99 -8.56
C TRP A 315 -12.16 -8.03 -9.69
N ASN A 316 -12.78 -8.10 -10.88
CA ASN A 316 -12.57 -7.10 -11.93
C ASN A 316 -13.05 -5.69 -11.55
N ASP A 317 -13.91 -5.60 -10.55
CA ASP A 317 -14.40 -4.34 -9.98
C ASP A 317 -13.84 -4.12 -8.56
N LEU A 318 -12.74 -4.77 -8.17
CA LEU A 318 -12.07 -4.58 -6.87
C LEU A 318 -11.75 -3.10 -6.58
N TRP A 319 -11.42 -2.34 -7.63
CA TRP A 319 -11.20 -0.90 -7.53
C TRP A 319 -12.42 -0.13 -6.97
N LEU A 320 -13.66 -0.63 -7.15
CA LEU A 320 -14.85 -0.01 -6.55
C LEU A 320 -14.80 -0.02 -5.02
N ASN A 321 -14.09 -0.98 -4.43
CA ASN A 321 -13.83 -1.02 -3.01
C ASN A 321 -12.61 -0.13 -2.71
N GLU A 322 -11.47 -0.49 -3.31
CA GLU A 322 -10.17 0.03 -2.89
C GLU A 322 -9.90 1.47 -3.28
N SER A 323 -10.23 1.85 -4.52
CA SER A 323 -10.07 3.23 -4.95
C SER A 323 -11.00 4.16 -4.17
N PHE A 324 -12.21 3.70 -3.85
CA PHE A 324 -13.17 4.48 -3.09
C PHE A 324 -12.75 4.66 -1.64
N ALA A 325 -12.29 3.59 -0.99
CA ALA A 325 -11.73 3.68 0.36
C ALA A 325 -10.51 4.61 0.40
N GLU A 326 -9.62 4.53 -0.61
CA GLU A 326 -8.44 5.38 -0.72
C GLU A 326 -8.81 6.87 -0.89
N TRP A 327 -9.77 7.17 -1.77
CA TRP A 327 -10.25 8.54 -1.94
C TRP A 327 -10.99 9.06 -0.70
N ALA A 328 -11.89 8.23 -0.13
CA ALA A 328 -12.72 8.58 1.01
C ALA A 328 -11.88 8.81 2.28
N SER A 329 -10.87 7.98 2.51
CA SER A 329 -9.93 8.13 3.63
C SER A 329 -9.09 9.39 3.50
N THR A 330 -8.63 9.72 2.29
CA THR A 330 -7.84 10.93 2.06
C THR A 330 -8.67 12.19 2.31
N ILE A 331 -9.91 12.27 1.78
CA ILE A 331 -10.77 13.43 2.02
C ILE A 331 -11.21 13.53 3.49
N ALA A 332 -11.55 12.41 4.13
CA ALA A 332 -11.92 12.39 5.54
C ALA A 332 -10.75 12.81 6.44
N THR A 333 -9.52 12.37 6.12
CA THR A 333 -8.31 12.80 6.82
C THR A 333 -8.14 14.32 6.73
N ALA A 334 -8.24 14.87 5.51
CA ALA A 334 -8.08 16.30 5.27
C ALA A 334 -9.18 17.18 5.92
N GLU A 335 -10.42 16.70 5.96
CA GLU A 335 -11.58 17.49 6.43
C GLU A 335 -11.96 17.27 7.89
N ALA A 336 -11.66 16.09 8.47
CA ALA A 336 -12.15 15.69 9.80
C ALA A 336 -11.05 15.57 10.87
N THR A 337 -9.77 15.64 10.50
CA THR A 337 -8.64 15.44 11.42
C THR A 337 -7.69 16.63 11.45
N GLU A 338 -6.62 16.56 12.25
CA GLU A 338 -5.55 17.54 12.27
C GLU A 338 -4.64 17.52 11.04
N TRP A 339 -4.70 16.45 10.21
CA TRP A 339 -3.88 16.26 9.03
C TRP A 339 -4.50 16.93 7.79
N THR A 340 -4.64 18.26 7.85
CA THR A 340 -5.36 19.04 6.81
C THR A 340 -4.70 19.03 5.44
N GLU A 341 -3.42 18.66 5.37
CA GLU A 341 -2.62 18.62 4.14
C GLU A 341 -2.55 17.21 3.51
N ALA A 342 -3.45 16.29 3.87
CA ALA A 342 -3.44 14.90 3.37
C ALA A 342 -3.47 14.80 1.83
N TRP A 343 -4.02 15.79 1.12
CA TRP A 343 -3.93 15.82 -0.35
C TRP A 343 -2.52 16.10 -0.88
N THR A 344 -1.72 16.87 -0.14
CA THR A 344 -0.30 17.08 -0.44
C THR A 344 0.47 15.77 -0.31
N THR A 345 0.19 15.00 0.74
CA THR A 345 0.87 13.74 1.03
C THR A 345 0.41 12.62 0.09
N PHE A 346 -0.87 12.59 -0.27
CA PHE A 346 -1.42 11.76 -1.35
C PHE A 346 -0.72 12.05 -2.69
N GLN A 347 -0.54 13.33 -3.03
CA GLN A 347 0.19 13.70 -4.25
C GLN A 347 1.65 13.21 -4.20
N ALA A 348 2.33 13.41 -3.08
CA ALA A 348 3.74 13.06 -2.94
C ALA A 348 3.97 11.54 -3.02
N MET A 349 3.14 10.75 -2.33
CA MET A 349 3.36 9.33 -2.10
C MET A 349 2.50 8.45 -3.01
N GLU A 350 1.18 8.57 -2.92
CA GLU A 350 0.24 7.68 -3.63
C GLU A 350 0.29 7.91 -5.14
N LYS A 351 0.18 9.16 -5.60
CA LYS A 351 0.29 9.46 -7.04
C LYS A 351 1.65 9.06 -7.61
N SER A 352 2.73 9.23 -6.86
CA SER A 352 4.07 8.75 -7.27
C SER A 352 4.11 7.23 -7.46
N TRP A 353 3.45 6.47 -6.59
CA TRP A 353 3.32 5.01 -6.71
C TRP A 353 2.48 4.63 -7.93
N ALA A 354 1.33 5.28 -8.12
CA ALA A 354 0.48 5.10 -9.30
C ALA A 354 1.24 5.36 -10.60
N TYR A 355 1.94 6.51 -10.70
CA TYR A 355 2.76 6.82 -11.89
C TYR A 355 3.89 5.82 -12.09
N ARG A 356 4.44 5.23 -11.03
CA ARG A 356 5.41 4.15 -11.17
C ARG A 356 4.77 2.93 -11.82
N GLN A 357 3.64 2.48 -11.30
CA GLN A 357 2.93 1.29 -11.76
C GLN A 357 2.41 1.44 -13.19
N ASP A 358 1.77 2.57 -13.51
CA ASP A 358 1.15 2.82 -14.82
C ASP A 358 2.17 3.05 -15.96
N GLN A 359 3.47 3.06 -15.64
CA GLN A 359 4.56 3.13 -16.60
C GLN A 359 5.33 1.80 -16.75
N LEU A 360 4.90 0.75 -16.07
CA LEU A 360 5.48 -0.59 -16.22
C LEU A 360 4.87 -1.31 -17.43
N PRO A 361 5.56 -2.32 -18.00
CA PRO A 361 5.02 -3.15 -19.07
C PRO A 361 3.72 -3.89 -18.68
N SER A 362 3.48 -4.03 -17.38
CA SER A 362 2.29 -4.63 -16.78
C SER A 362 1.13 -3.65 -16.56
N THR A 363 1.23 -2.41 -17.04
CA THR A 363 0.13 -1.44 -16.96
C THR A 363 -1.17 -2.02 -17.49
N HIS A 364 -2.27 -1.69 -16.82
CA HIS A 364 -3.61 -2.12 -17.17
C HIS A 364 -4.63 -0.99 -16.92
N PRO A 365 -5.85 -1.10 -17.47
CA PRO A 365 -6.97 -0.24 -17.07
C PRO A 365 -7.32 -0.43 -15.59
N ILE A 366 -7.96 0.57 -14.97
CA ILE A 366 -8.49 0.43 -13.60
C ILE A 366 -9.50 -0.72 -13.53
N VAL A 367 -10.41 -0.80 -14.51
CA VAL A 367 -11.29 -1.95 -14.73
C VAL A 367 -10.52 -2.98 -15.55
N ALA A 368 -9.68 -3.75 -14.86
CA ALA A 368 -8.87 -4.80 -15.48
C ALA A 368 -9.72 -6.05 -15.81
N THR A 369 -9.33 -6.77 -16.86
CA THR A 369 -9.87 -8.12 -17.08
C THR A 369 -9.22 -9.07 -16.09
N ILE A 370 -10.01 -9.62 -15.17
CA ILE A 370 -9.59 -10.63 -14.21
C ILE A 370 -10.20 -11.97 -14.60
N ASN A 371 -9.38 -12.91 -15.06
CA ASN A 371 -9.84 -14.22 -15.50
C ASN A 371 -9.88 -15.23 -14.35
N ASP A 372 -9.03 -15.06 -13.35
CA ASP A 372 -8.87 -15.98 -12.22
C ASP A 372 -8.22 -15.28 -11.00
N LEU A 373 -7.96 -16.00 -9.92
CA LEU A 373 -7.42 -15.44 -8.67
C LEU A 373 -5.95 -15.02 -8.77
N GLU A 374 -5.15 -15.67 -9.61
CA GLU A 374 -3.76 -15.25 -9.82
C GLU A 374 -3.71 -13.87 -10.49
N ASP A 375 -4.63 -13.58 -11.43
CA ASP A 375 -4.80 -12.22 -11.99
C ASP A 375 -5.14 -11.19 -10.91
N VAL A 376 -5.93 -11.56 -9.89
CA VAL A 376 -6.29 -10.63 -8.79
C VAL A 376 -5.07 -10.32 -7.94
N GLN A 377 -4.32 -11.35 -7.52
CA GLN A 377 -3.19 -11.21 -6.62
C GLN A 377 -2.12 -10.25 -7.15
N VAL A 378 -1.91 -10.22 -8.47
CA VAL A 378 -0.95 -9.31 -9.11
C VAL A 378 -1.51 -7.92 -9.43
N ASN A 379 -2.82 -7.68 -9.22
CA ASN A 379 -3.49 -6.41 -9.46
C ASN A 379 -3.76 -5.60 -8.17
N PHE A 380 -3.31 -6.06 -7.01
CA PHE A 380 -3.17 -5.22 -5.80
C PHE A 380 -1.96 -4.30 -5.94
N ASP A 381 -2.09 -3.33 -6.82
CA ASP A 381 -0.98 -2.45 -7.18
C ASP A 381 -1.39 -0.97 -7.19
N GLY A 382 -0.43 -0.11 -7.55
CA GLY A 382 -0.64 1.34 -7.56
C GLY A 382 -1.72 1.81 -8.55
N ILE A 383 -2.18 0.96 -9.48
CA ILE A 383 -3.29 1.30 -10.37
C ILE A 383 -4.63 1.15 -9.63
N THR A 384 -4.86 0.03 -8.95
CA THR A 384 -6.12 -0.26 -8.23
C THR A 384 -6.35 0.72 -7.08
N TYR A 385 -5.31 1.06 -6.32
CA TYR A 385 -5.43 1.99 -5.19
C TYR A 385 -5.25 3.44 -5.64
N ALA A 386 -4.02 3.81 -5.94
CA ALA A 386 -3.64 5.21 -6.06
C ALA A 386 -4.07 5.88 -7.38
N LYS A 387 -3.97 5.19 -8.54
CA LYS A 387 -4.52 5.73 -9.80
C LYS A 387 -6.05 5.78 -9.71
N GLY A 388 -6.68 4.73 -9.21
CA GLY A 388 -8.11 4.69 -8.97
C GLY A 388 -8.60 5.85 -8.08
N GLY A 389 -7.99 6.05 -6.90
CA GLY A 389 -8.29 7.18 -6.01
C GLY A 389 -8.04 8.54 -6.65
N SER A 390 -6.99 8.67 -7.47
CA SER A 390 -6.72 9.88 -8.26
C SER A 390 -7.78 10.14 -9.33
N VAL A 391 -8.25 9.09 -10.00
CA VAL A 391 -9.31 9.16 -11.00
C VAL A 391 -10.66 9.44 -10.36
N LEU A 392 -10.91 8.97 -9.14
CA LEU A 392 -12.07 9.37 -8.34
C LEU A 392 -11.99 10.85 -7.94
N LYS A 393 -10.82 11.37 -7.55
CA LYS A 393 -10.63 12.82 -7.35
C LYS A 393 -10.94 13.60 -8.64
N GLN A 394 -10.48 13.12 -9.79
CA GLN A 394 -10.80 13.70 -11.10
C GLN A 394 -12.30 13.61 -11.42
N LEU A 395 -12.97 12.51 -11.09
CA LEU A 395 -14.42 12.32 -11.26
C LEU A 395 -15.20 13.30 -10.38
N VAL A 396 -14.82 13.44 -9.12
CA VAL A 396 -15.43 14.40 -8.18
C VAL A 396 -15.29 15.83 -8.69
N ALA A 397 -14.11 16.21 -9.20
CA ALA A 397 -13.91 17.50 -9.84
C ALA A 397 -14.79 17.64 -11.10
N TRP A 398 -14.99 16.55 -11.85
CA TRP A 398 -15.81 16.52 -13.05
C TRP A 398 -17.31 16.70 -12.75
N VAL A 399 -17.87 15.95 -11.80
CA VAL A 399 -19.32 15.96 -11.53
C VAL A 399 -19.76 16.98 -10.47
N GLY A 400 -18.81 17.45 -9.65
CA GLY A 400 -19.06 18.30 -8.49
C GLY A 400 -19.28 17.48 -7.21
N ILE A 401 -18.63 17.88 -6.12
CA ILE A 401 -18.57 17.12 -4.87
C ILE A 401 -19.93 16.85 -4.22
N ASP A 402 -20.84 17.84 -4.21
CA ASP A 402 -22.17 17.67 -3.62
C ASP A 402 -23.02 16.66 -4.41
N ALA A 403 -22.94 16.70 -5.75
CA ALA A 403 -23.63 15.75 -6.61
C ALA A 403 -23.04 14.34 -6.49
N PHE A 404 -21.71 14.25 -6.34
CA PHE A 404 -21.01 12.98 -6.10
C PHE A 404 -21.52 12.30 -4.82
N PHE A 405 -21.51 13.00 -3.67
CA PHE A 405 -22.01 12.42 -2.41
C PHE A 405 -23.49 12.05 -2.47
N ALA A 406 -24.33 12.86 -3.13
CA ALA A 406 -25.73 12.49 -3.35
C ALA A 406 -25.88 11.18 -4.15
N GLY A 407 -25.03 10.96 -5.16
CA GLY A 407 -25.05 9.74 -5.96
C GLY A 407 -24.54 8.52 -5.18
N VAL A 408 -23.49 8.69 -4.37
CA VAL A 408 -22.98 7.66 -3.44
C VAL A 408 -24.05 7.24 -2.43
N SER A 409 -24.79 8.19 -1.86
CA SER A 409 -25.91 7.91 -0.95
C SER A 409 -27.02 7.08 -1.63
N ALA A 410 -27.41 7.47 -2.85
CA ALA A 410 -28.41 6.73 -3.63
C ALA A 410 -27.94 5.31 -3.96
N TYR A 411 -26.67 5.14 -4.32
CA TYR A 411 -26.04 3.86 -4.58
C TYR A 411 -26.08 2.93 -3.37
N PHE A 412 -25.63 3.39 -2.19
CA PHE A 412 -25.68 2.56 -0.98
C PHE A 412 -27.10 2.19 -0.58
N THR A 413 -28.04 3.14 -0.63
CA THR A 413 -29.45 2.90 -0.30
C THR A 413 -30.06 1.79 -1.18
N LYS A 414 -29.70 1.77 -2.46
CA LYS A 414 -30.27 0.83 -3.44
C LYS A 414 -29.62 -0.55 -3.40
N HIS A 415 -28.33 -0.63 -3.11
CA HIS A 415 -27.52 -1.86 -3.23
C HIS A 415 -27.09 -2.48 -1.90
N HIS A 416 -27.56 -1.94 -0.77
CA HIS A 416 -27.30 -2.41 0.61
C HIS A 416 -27.34 -3.95 0.76
N HIS A 417 -26.27 -4.54 1.29
CA HIS A 417 -26.02 -6.00 1.43
C HIS A 417 -25.94 -6.80 0.12
N GLY A 418 -25.90 -6.13 -1.03
CA GLY A 418 -25.82 -6.76 -2.34
C GLY A 418 -24.41 -6.79 -2.93
N ASN A 419 -24.34 -7.26 -4.18
CA ASN A 419 -23.17 -7.17 -5.03
C ASN A 419 -23.47 -6.31 -6.27
N THR A 420 -22.46 -5.59 -6.76
CA THR A 420 -22.60 -4.57 -7.81
C THR A 420 -21.53 -4.70 -8.89
N GLU A 421 -21.77 -4.03 -10.02
CA GLU A 421 -20.80 -3.78 -11.09
C GLU A 421 -20.64 -2.26 -11.27
N LEU A 422 -19.60 -1.82 -11.99
CA LEU A 422 -19.34 -0.39 -12.26
C LEU A 422 -20.58 0.39 -12.71
N ARG A 423 -21.38 -0.19 -13.59
CA ARG A 423 -22.57 0.47 -14.13
C ARG A 423 -23.58 0.86 -13.06
N ASP A 424 -23.70 0.07 -12.00
CA ASP A 424 -24.66 0.33 -10.92
C ASP A 424 -24.31 1.65 -10.19
N LEU A 425 -23.03 1.94 -10.01
CA LEU A 425 -22.55 3.21 -9.46
C LEU A 425 -22.74 4.38 -10.44
N LEU A 426 -22.31 4.22 -11.70
CA LEU A 426 -22.33 5.31 -12.68
C LEU A 426 -23.74 5.86 -12.91
N VAL A 427 -24.76 4.99 -12.96
CA VAL A 427 -26.16 5.40 -13.15
C VAL A 427 -26.63 6.36 -12.06
N GLU A 428 -26.21 6.16 -10.81
CA GLU A 428 -26.59 7.04 -9.70
C GLU A 428 -25.82 8.37 -9.75
N LEU A 429 -24.54 8.35 -10.13
CA LEU A 429 -23.73 9.57 -10.32
C LEU A 429 -24.21 10.43 -11.51
N GLU A 430 -24.63 9.82 -12.61
CA GLU A 430 -25.21 10.51 -13.76
C GLU A 430 -26.55 11.17 -13.38
N ALA A 431 -27.38 10.46 -12.62
CA ALA A 431 -28.68 10.95 -12.18
C ALA A 431 -28.57 12.21 -11.29
N THR A 432 -27.57 12.28 -10.42
CA THR A 432 -27.38 13.43 -9.50
C THR A 432 -26.60 14.58 -10.12
N SER A 433 -25.61 14.30 -10.96
CA SER A 433 -24.76 15.33 -11.57
C SER A 433 -25.32 15.92 -12.87
N GLY A 434 -26.16 15.17 -13.58
CA GLY A 434 -26.66 15.54 -14.90
C GLY A 434 -25.62 15.49 -16.02
N ARG A 435 -24.41 14.97 -15.76
CA ARG A 435 -23.37 14.70 -16.77
C ARG A 435 -23.47 13.26 -17.24
N ASP A 436 -23.38 13.05 -18.55
CA ASP A 436 -23.17 11.72 -19.12
C ASP A 436 -21.73 11.28 -18.81
N LEU A 437 -21.58 10.11 -18.20
CA LEU A 437 -20.30 9.55 -17.80
C LEU A 437 -19.85 8.42 -18.71
N SER A 438 -20.64 8.02 -19.72
CA SER A 438 -20.35 6.86 -20.55
C SER A 438 -19.00 6.92 -21.27
N GLU A 439 -18.72 8.01 -22.01
CA GLU A 439 -17.44 8.18 -22.70
C GLU A 439 -16.30 8.45 -21.70
N TRP A 440 -16.57 9.22 -20.64
CA TRP A 440 -15.59 9.54 -19.62
C TRP A 440 -15.10 8.28 -18.89
N SER A 441 -16.03 7.41 -18.46
CA SER A 441 -15.73 6.16 -17.75
C SER A 441 -14.97 5.20 -18.66
N GLN A 442 -15.35 5.11 -19.94
CA GLN A 442 -14.63 4.29 -20.90
C GLN A 442 -13.17 4.73 -21.03
N LEU A 443 -12.91 6.03 -21.20
CA LEU A 443 -11.55 6.54 -21.36
C LEU A 443 -10.73 6.42 -20.07
N TRP A 444 -11.31 6.71 -18.91
CA TRP A 444 -10.57 6.73 -17.65
C TRP A 444 -10.42 5.37 -17.00
N LEU A 445 -11.47 4.54 -17.02
CA LEU A 445 -11.52 3.30 -16.26
C LEU A 445 -11.17 2.08 -17.11
N GLU A 446 -11.51 2.08 -18.40
CA GLU A 446 -11.35 0.91 -19.29
C GLU A 446 -10.14 1.00 -20.23
N THR A 447 -9.29 2.03 -20.11
CA THR A 447 -8.03 2.12 -20.86
C THR A 447 -6.79 2.31 -19.99
N ALA A 448 -5.66 1.74 -20.40
CA ALA A 448 -4.37 1.79 -19.70
C ALA A 448 -3.51 3.01 -20.04
N GLY A 449 -2.48 3.28 -19.24
CA GLY A 449 -1.46 4.30 -19.49
C GLY A 449 -1.81 5.70 -18.95
N VAL A 450 -0.79 6.57 -18.88
CA VAL A 450 -0.85 7.91 -18.30
C VAL A 450 -0.53 8.99 -19.33
N ASN A 451 -1.33 10.07 -19.36
CA ASN A 451 -1.05 11.21 -20.25
C ASN A 451 0.05 12.12 -19.70
N THR A 452 0.78 12.78 -20.60
CA THR A 452 1.73 13.84 -20.26
C THR A 452 1.20 15.18 -20.75
N LEU A 453 1.22 16.19 -19.87
CA LEU A 453 0.76 17.54 -20.14
C LEU A 453 1.95 18.50 -20.18
N ARG A 454 2.01 19.33 -21.23
CA ARG A 454 3.05 20.36 -21.41
C ARG A 454 2.42 21.71 -21.72
N PRO A 455 2.92 22.82 -21.17
CA PRO A 455 2.50 24.14 -21.60
C PRO A 455 3.23 24.52 -22.90
N GLU A 456 2.47 25.04 -23.87
CA GLU A 456 2.99 25.74 -25.05
C GLU A 456 2.71 27.23 -24.86
N ILE A 457 3.77 28.03 -24.67
CA ILE A 457 3.66 29.44 -24.28
C ILE A 457 4.42 30.31 -25.27
N GLU A 458 3.75 31.31 -25.83
CA GLU A 458 4.39 32.42 -26.55
C GLU A 458 4.20 33.71 -25.76
N VAL A 459 5.26 34.51 -25.67
CA VAL A 459 5.27 35.80 -24.95
C VAL A 459 5.81 36.92 -25.82
N ASP A 460 5.38 38.14 -25.55
CA ASP A 460 5.97 39.35 -26.14
C ASP A 460 7.27 39.78 -25.42
N GLU A 461 7.88 40.88 -25.88
CA GLU A 461 9.12 41.43 -25.30
C GLU A 461 8.99 41.84 -23.83
N SER A 462 7.77 42.04 -23.33
CA SER A 462 7.47 42.40 -21.94
C SER A 462 7.11 41.20 -21.06
N GLY A 463 7.16 39.98 -21.60
CA GLY A 463 6.83 38.75 -20.87
C GLY A 463 5.32 38.50 -20.74
N VAL A 464 4.49 39.24 -21.50
CA VAL A 464 3.05 39.03 -21.54
C VAL A 464 2.73 37.90 -22.51
N ILE A 465 1.89 36.97 -22.07
CA ILE A 465 1.44 35.81 -22.85
C ILE A 465 0.62 36.28 -24.05
N THR A 466 1.07 35.94 -25.26
CA THR A 466 0.36 36.19 -26.52
C THR A 466 -0.38 34.95 -27.04
N SER A 467 0.07 33.76 -26.65
CA SER A 467 -0.56 32.48 -26.95
C SER A 467 -0.27 31.49 -25.82
N PHE A 468 -1.27 30.71 -25.42
CA PHE A 468 -1.12 29.64 -24.43
C PHE A 468 -1.98 28.45 -24.83
N ALA A 469 -1.36 27.27 -24.89
CA ALA A 469 -2.06 26.01 -25.02
C ALA A 469 -1.50 24.94 -24.07
N VAL A 470 -2.33 23.97 -23.73
CA VAL A 470 -1.89 22.72 -23.10
C VAL A 470 -1.79 21.66 -24.18
N LEU A 471 -0.61 21.06 -24.32
CA LEU A 471 -0.37 19.90 -25.16
C LEU A 471 -0.57 18.63 -24.34
N GLN A 472 -1.32 17.69 -24.88
CA GLN A 472 -1.56 16.38 -24.27
C GLN A 472 -0.94 15.28 -25.14
N GLU A 473 -0.13 14.44 -24.52
CA GLU A 473 0.55 13.31 -25.14
C GLU A 473 0.15 12.00 -24.45
N ALA A 474 0.09 10.91 -25.23
CA ALA A 474 -0.13 9.56 -24.73
C ALA A 474 1.06 8.66 -25.14
N PRO A 475 1.40 7.63 -24.34
CA PRO A 475 2.39 6.63 -24.74
C PRO A 475 2.01 5.96 -26.07
N ALA A 476 2.98 5.65 -26.92
CA ALA A 476 2.72 5.06 -28.24
C ALA A 476 1.97 3.72 -28.18
N ASP A 477 2.29 2.90 -27.16
CA ASP A 477 1.64 1.60 -26.94
C ASP A 477 0.24 1.73 -26.32
N HIS A 478 -0.09 2.91 -25.78
CA HIS A 478 -1.39 3.24 -25.18
C HIS A 478 -1.87 4.63 -25.66
N PRO A 479 -2.24 4.79 -26.95
CA PRO A 479 -2.47 6.09 -27.58
C PRO A 479 -3.82 6.74 -27.22
N THR A 480 -4.29 6.56 -25.99
CA THR A 480 -5.54 7.14 -25.49
C THR A 480 -5.27 8.50 -24.86
N LEU A 481 -5.92 9.54 -25.39
CA LEU A 481 -6.01 10.86 -24.76
C LEU A 481 -7.27 10.89 -23.89
N ARG A 482 -7.16 11.49 -22.70
CA ARG A 482 -8.26 11.57 -21.75
C ARG A 482 -8.69 13.01 -21.52
N PRO A 483 -9.97 13.27 -21.27
CA PRO A 483 -10.41 14.59 -20.82
C PRO A 483 -9.99 14.78 -19.35
N HIS A 484 -9.24 15.84 -19.08
CA HIS A 484 -8.81 16.22 -17.72
C HIS A 484 -9.51 17.51 -17.31
N ARG A 485 -10.05 17.57 -16.09
CA ARG A 485 -10.41 18.85 -15.47
C ARG A 485 -9.34 19.23 -14.46
N LEU A 486 -8.68 20.36 -14.69
CA LEU A 486 -7.50 20.79 -13.94
C LEU A 486 -7.41 22.31 -13.79
N ALA A 487 -6.56 22.78 -12.88
CA ALA A 487 -6.21 24.19 -12.80
C ALA A 487 -4.78 24.46 -13.33
N ILE A 488 -4.57 25.67 -13.82
CA ILE A 488 -3.29 26.20 -14.27
C ILE A 488 -2.96 27.41 -13.40
N GLY A 489 -1.83 27.35 -12.70
CA GLY A 489 -1.32 28.43 -11.85
C GLY A 489 -0.17 29.17 -12.52
N VAL A 490 -0.21 30.51 -12.47
CA VAL A 490 0.93 31.37 -12.82
C VAL A 490 1.48 32.01 -11.56
N TYR A 491 2.72 31.72 -11.25
CA TYR A 491 3.40 32.18 -10.04
C TYR A 491 4.40 33.27 -10.38
N GLY A 492 4.56 34.26 -9.52
CA GLY A 492 5.59 35.30 -9.66
C GLY A 492 6.16 35.69 -8.31
N PHE A 493 7.41 36.16 -8.29
CA PHE A 493 8.00 36.68 -7.06
C PHE A 493 7.29 37.94 -6.60
N THR A 494 6.85 37.95 -5.33
CA THR A 494 6.34 39.14 -4.66
C THR A 494 7.39 39.66 -3.68
N THR A 495 7.58 40.98 -3.66
CA THR A 495 8.42 41.65 -2.65
C THR A 495 7.63 41.88 -1.38
N ASP A 496 8.24 41.60 -0.23
CA ASP A 496 7.83 42.21 1.03
C ASP A 496 7.90 43.74 0.89
N GLU A 497 6.86 44.47 1.31
CA GLU A 497 6.78 45.95 1.23
C GLU A 497 7.95 46.66 1.94
N SER A 498 8.70 45.94 2.77
CA SER A 498 9.89 46.42 3.48
C SER A 498 11.23 46.32 2.71
N ALA A 499 11.25 45.74 1.51
CA ALA A 499 12.49 45.54 0.74
C ALA A 499 13.07 46.86 0.16
N PRO A 500 14.40 47.07 0.17
CA PRO A 500 15.02 48.25 -0.39
C PRO A 500 14.77 48.38 -1.90
N PHE A 501 14.49 49.61 -2.34
CA PHE A 501 14.20 49.92 -3.74
C PHE A 501 15.37 49.50 -4.65
N GLY A 502 15.14 48.54 -5.54
CA GLY A 502 16.10 48.05 -6.53
C GLY A 502 16.81 46.73 -6.20
N ALA A 503 16.38 45.99 -5.16
CA ALA A 503 16.86 44.64 -4.91
C ALA A 503 16.24 43.62 -5.90
N ASP A 504 17.04 42.65 -6.35
CA ASP A 504 16.53 41.48 -7.06
C ASP A 504 15.68 40.64 -6.10
N THR A 505 14.40 40.51 -6.43
CA THR A 505 13.33 40.00 -5.57
C THR A 505 13.50 38.53 -5.22
N ALA A 506 14.08 37.74 -6.14
CA ALA A 506 14.42 36.33 -5.90
C ALA A 506 15.59 36.20 -4.92
N SER A 507 16.61 37.06 -5.05
CA SER A 507 17.79 37.07 -4.17
C SER A 507 17.55 37.65 -2.76
N ALA A 508 16.44 38.39 -2.59
CA ALA A 508 16.08 39.08 -1.35
C ALA A 508 15.11 38.28 -0.44
N GLY A 509 14.89 36.99 -0.74
CA GLY A 509 13.96 36.15 0.03
C GLY A 509 12.49 36.40 -0.29
N GLY A 510 12.17 36.87 -1.51
CA GLY A 510 10.79 37.01 -1.97
C GLY A 510 10.04 35.68 -2.01
N LYS A 511 8.72 35.73 -1.80
CA LYS A 511 7.85 34.55 -1.91
C LYS A 511 7.44 34.36 -3.37
N LEU A 512 7.32 33.10 -3.81
CA LEU A 512 6.80 32.74 -5.12
C LEU A 512 5.30 32.44 -4.97
N GLU A 513 4.46 33.42 -5.32
CA GLU A 513 3.02 33.37 -5.05
C GLU A 513 2.20 33.23 -6.33
N ARG A 514 1.06 32.53 -6.24
CA ARG A 514 0.13 32.35 -7.36
C ARG A 514 -0.56 33.68 -7.67
N THR A 515 -0.20 34.26 -8.81
CA THR A 515 -0.74 35.55 -9.29
C THR A 515 -2.01 35.36 -10.13
N HIS A 516 -2.12 34.24 -10.85
CA HIS A 516 -3.29 33.91 -11.67
C HIS A 516 -3.59 32.42 -11.55
N ARG A 517 -4.88 32.08 -11.64
CA ARG A 517 -5.39 30.71 -11.67
C ARG A 517 -6.50 30.61 -12.72
N VAL A 518 -6.43 29.61 -13.59
CA VAL A 518 -7.51 29.28 -14.53
C VAL A 518 -7.83 27.79 -14.40
N GLU A 519 -9.10 27.45 -14.24
CA GLU A 519 -9.56 26.05 -14.22
C GLU A 519 -10.30 25.74 -15.51
N ILE A 520 -9.88 24.67 -16.19
CA ILE A 520 -10.33 24.32 -17.53
C ILE A 520 -10.51 22.81 -17.67
N ASP A 521 -11.23 22.43 -18.71
CA ASP A 521 -11.21 21.07 -19.22
C ASP A 521 -10.19 21.00 -20.38
N VAL A 522 -9.21 20.11 -20.27
CA VAL A 522 -8.22 19.78 -21.30
C VAL A 522 -8.68 18.53 -22.01
N ASP A 523 -8.96 18.66 -23.31
CA ASP A 523 -9.43 17.57 -24.16
C ASP A 523 -8.77 17.64 -25.55
N GLY A 524 -8.45 16.47 -26.08
CA GLY A 524 -7.66 16.30 -27.29
C GLY A 524 -6.17 16.59 -27.11
N ALA A 525 -5.43 16.54 -28.23
CA ALA A 525 -3.96 16.67 -28.24
C ALA A 525 -3.47 18.09 -27.93
N ARG A 526 -4.33 19.10 -28.15
CA ARG A 526 -4.00 20.51 -27.92
C ARG A 526 -5.26 21.28 -27.52
N THR A 527 -5.21 21.93 -26.37
CA THR A 527 -6.30 22.76 -25.83
C THR A 527 -5.82 24.20 -25.67
N GLU A 528 -6.47 25.14 -26.35
CA GLU A 528 -6.17 26.57 -26.22
C GLU A 528 -6.69 27.12 -24.88
N VAL A 529 -5.94 28.02 -24.25
CA VAL A 529 -6.31 28.67 -22.98
C VAL A 529 -6.34 30.19 -23.15
N PRO A 530 -7.36 30.74 -23.83
CA PRO A 530 -7.44 32.18 -24.12
C PRO A 530 -7.49 33.05 -22.86
N GLU A 531 -7.92 32.50 -21.71
CA GLU A 531 -7.98 33.18 -20.42
C GLU A 531 -6.61 33.63 -19.89
N LEU A 532 -5.52 33.00 -20.34
CA LEU A 532 -4.16 33.39 -19.98
C LEU A 532 -3.55 34.41 -20.95
N VAL A 533 -4.17 34.69 -22.09
CA VAL A 533 -3.67 35.70 -23.03
C VAL A 533 -3.80 37.09 -22.40
N GLY A 534 -2.70 37.85 -22.41
CA GLY A 534 -2.61 39.17 -21.76
C GLY A 534 -2.15 39.10 -20.29
N VAL A 535 -1.97 37.90 -19.73
CA VAL A 535 -1.36 37.71 -18.40
C VAL A 535 0.16 37.72 -18.52
N HIS A 536 0.87 38.30 -17.55
CA HIS A 536 2.33 38.17 -17.49
C HIS A 536 2.71 36.71 -17.14
N ARG A 537 3.65 36.10 -17.86
CA ARG A 537 3.96 34.66 -17.75
C ARG A 537 4.52 34.22 -16.39
N GLY A 538 4.91 35.18 -15.56
CA GLY A 538 5.37 34.98 -14.19
C GLY A 538 6.82 34.51 -14.06
N ASP A 539 7.11 33.89 -12.92
CA ASP A 539 8.17 32.99 -12.42
C ASP A 539 8.14 31.55 -12.92
N LEU A 540 6.94 30.98 -12.81
CA LEU A 540 6.64 29.56 -12.93
C LEU A 540 5.19 29.41 -13.41
N VAL A 541 4.99 28.55 -14.41
CA VAL A 541 3.67 28.08 -14.85
C VAL A 541 3.53 26.63 -14.40
N LEU A 542 2.50 26.37 -13.59
CA LEU A 542 2.19 25.05 -13.05
C LEU A 542 0.88 24.54 -13.65
N LEU A 543 0.97 23.52 -14.51
CA LEU A 543 -0.21 22.77 -14.94
C LEU A 543 -0.66 21.82 -13.84
N ASN A 544 -1.96 21.54 -13.78
CA ASN A 544 -2.60 20.74 -12.74
C ASN A 544 -2.33 21.26 -11.33
N ASP A 545 -2.30 22.59 -11.20
CA ASP A 545 -2.38 23.25 -9.91
C ASP A 545 -3.67 22.81 -9.18
N ASP A 546 -3.64 22.79 -7.85
CA ASP A 546 -4.62 22.13 -6.97
C ASP A 546 -4.78 20.59 -7.16
N ASP A 547 -3.97 19.95 -8.02
CA ASP A 547 -3.84 18.48 -8.13
C ASP A 547 -5.16 17.73 -8.45
N LEU A 548 -6.00 18.28 -9.34
CA LEU A 548 -7.31 17.72 -9.67
C LEU A 548 -7.26 16.54 -10.65
N ALA A 549 -6.22 16.49 -11.50
CA ALA A 549 -6.06 15.49 -12.54
C ALA A 549 -5.02 14.41 -12.21
N TYR A 550 -5.09 13.31 -12.95
CA TYR A 550 -4.07 12.26 -13.00
C TYR A 550 -3.32 12.34 -14.34
N ALA A 551 -2.21 13.07 -14.34
CA ALA A 551 -1.35 13.25 -15.52
C ALA A 551 0.07 13.64 -15.11
N LYS A 552 1.06 13.18 -15.88
CA LYS A 552 2.45 13.62 -15.71
C LYS A 552 2.58 15.06 -16.18
N ILE A 553 3.12 15.92 -15.33
CA ILE A 553 3.31 17.34 -15.64
C ILE A 553 4.75 17.59 -16.12
N ARG A 554 4.90 18.45 -17.13
CA ARG A 554 6.18 18.93 -17.61
C ARG A 554 6.26 20.43 -17.47
N LEU A 555 7.29 20.89 -16.76
CA LEU A 555 7.60 22.30 -16.65
C LEU A 555 8.28 22.77 -17.93
N ASP A 556 7.96 23.99 -18.38
CA ASP A 556 8.77 24.67 -19.39
C ASP A 556 10.17 25.00 -18.83
N GLU A 557 11.11 25.36 -19.72
CA GLU A 557 12.51 25.59 -19.34
C GLU A 557 12.67 26.63 -18.23
N GLN A 558 11.90 27.72 -18.26
CA GLN A 558 12.06 28.78 -17.27
C GLN A 558 11.41 28.37 -15.94
N SER A 559 10.24 27.73 -15.99
CA SER A 559 9.61 27.12 -14.81
C SER A 559 10.49 26.08 -14.14
N ARG A 560 11.18 25.23 -14.92
CA ARG A 560 12.11 24.20 -14.40
C ARG A 560 13.30 24.82 -13.68
N ARG A 561 13.92 25.87 -14.24
CA ARG A 561 15.03 26.58 -13.59
C ARG A 561 14.57 27.23 -12.29
N THR A 562 13.43 27.92 -12.31
CA THR A 562 12.82 28.50 -11.12
C THR A 562 12.53 27.44 -10.05
N ALA A 563 12.04 26.25 -10.43
CA ALA A 563 11.85 25.15 -9.49
C ALA A 563 13.17 24.69 -8.85
N ILE A 564 14.21 24.42 -9.64
CA ILE A 564 15.53 23.98 -9.11
C ILE A 564 16.10 25.00 -8.12
N GLU A 565 15.99 26.29 -8.43
CA GLU A 565 16.62 27.36 -7.64
C GLU A 565 15.75 27.85 -6.47
N HIS A 566 14.42 27.76 -6.57
CA HIS A 566 13.50 28.51 -5.72
C HIS A 566 12.21 27.77 -5.32
N LEU A 567 12.15 26.45 -5.41
CA LEU A 567 10.97 25.67 -4.99
C LEU A 567 10.56 25.97 -3.53
N ALA A 568 11.53 26.17 -2.64
CA ALA A 568 11.31 26.57 -1.25
C ALA A 568 10.51 27.89 -1.08
N ALA A 569 10.49 28.76 -2.11
CA ALA A 569 9.78 30.03 -2.06
C ALA A 569 8.27 29.90 -2.30
N ILE A 570 7.78 28.75 -2.80
CA ILE A 570 6.35 28.49 -3.01
C ILE A 570 5.69 28.22 -1.66
N ALA A 571 4.74 29.06 -1.25
CA ALA A 571 4.09 28.94 0.06
C ALA A 571 3.17 27.71 0.18
N ASN A 572 2.43 27.38 -0.88
CA ASN A 572 1.46 26.29 -0.87
C ASN A 572 2.16 24.92 -0.96
N PRO A 573 1.96 24.01 0.02
CA PRO A 573 2.64 22.71 0.06
C PRO A 573 2.21 21.78 -1.08
N LEU A 574 0.93 21.77 -1.46
CA LEU A 574 0.43 20.98 -2.58
C LEU A 574 1.08 21.38 -3.92
N ALA A 575 1.22 22.69 -4.17
CA ALA A 575 1.91 23.21 -5.35
C ALA A 575 3.39 22.81 -5.37
N ARG A 576 4.08 22.81 -4.21
CA ARG A 576 5.44 22.28 -4.11
C ARG A 576 5.48 20.79 -4.45
N SER A 577 4.54 20.00 -3.92
CA SER A 577 4.39 18.57 -4.21
C SER A 577 4.25 18.27 -5.70
N ILE A 578 3.42 19.04 -6.42
CA ILE A 578 3.28 18.90 -7.88
C ILE A 578 4.60 19.18 -8.59
N VAL A 579 5.36 20.19 -8.16
CA VAL A 579 6.68 20.50 -8.74
C VAL A 579 7.70 19.39 -8.44
N TRP A 580 7.74 18.86 -7.20
CA TRP A 580 8.56 17.71 -6.84
C TRP A 580 8.27 16.52 -7.76
N GLY A 581 6.99 16.16 -7.90
CA GLY A 581 6.52 15.08 -8.77
C GLY A 581 6.86 15.30 -10.24
N ALA A 582 6.64 16.51 -10.77
CA ALA A 582 6.96 16.86 -12.16
C ALA A 582 8.46 16.70 -12.48
N MET A 583 9.33 17.13 -11.57
CA MET A 583 10.78 16.96 -11.72
C MET A 583 11.19 15.48 -11.60
N TRP A 584 10.61 14.75 -10.64
CA TRP A 584 10.85 13.32 -10.47
C TRP A 584 10.47 12.51 -11.70
N ASP A 585 9.27 12.74 -12.25
CA ASP A 585 8.80 12.05 -13.45
C ASP A 585 9.62 12.42 -14.68
N ALA A 586 10.01 13.68 -14.85
CA ALA A 586 10.89 14.11 -15.94
C ALA A 586 12.27 13.43 -15.85
N THR A 587 12.82 13.26 -14.65
CA THR A 587 14.06 12.49 -14.44
C THR A 587 13.85 11.01 -14.77
N ARG A 588 12.78 10.39 -14.30
CA ARG A 588 12.47 8.97 -14.58
C ARG A 588 12.26 8.67 -16.06
N ASP A 589 11.75 9.64 -16.81
CA ASP A 589 11.56 9.54 -18.27
C ASP A 589 12.79 9.94 -19.07
N ALA A 590 13.92 10.23 -18.39
CA ALA A 590 15.17 10.64 -18.99
C ALA A 590 15.07 11.94 -19.81
N GLU A 591 14.10 12.80 -19.48
CA GLU A 591 13.91 14.13 -20.08
C GLU A 591 14.64 15.24 -19.29
N SER A 592 15.03 14.97 -18.05
CA SER A 592 15.84 15.87 -17.22
C SER A 592 16.99 15.12 -16.56
N PRO A 593 18.21 15.71 -16.50
CA PRO A 593 19.36 15.06 -15.87
C PRO A 593 19.07 14.68 -14.41
N ALA A 594 19.50 13.49 -14.00
CA ALA A 594 19.37 13.05 -12.61
C ALA A 594 20.11 13.97 -11.63
N SER A 595 21.23 14.56 -12.06
CA SER A 595 21.99 15.57 -11.30
C SER A 595 21.15 16.82 -10.99
N ASP A 596 20.17 17.15 -11.83
CA ASP A 596 19.29 18.31 -11.60
C ASP A 596 18.29 18.00 -10.48
N TYR A 597 17.78 16.76 -10.43
CA TYR A 597 16.94 16.30 -9.33
C TYR A 597 17.69 16.31 -7.99
N VAL A 598 18.95 15.86 -7.97
CA VAL A 598 19.80 15.95 -6.77
C VAL A 598 19.93 17.41 -6.31
N ARG A 599 20.19 18.35 -7.23
CA ARG A 599 20.30 19.79 -6.90
C ARG A 599 19.00 20.38 -6.38
N LEU A 600 17.88 20.06 -7.02
CA LEU A 600 16.53 20.47 -6.61
C LEU A 600 16.26 20.05 -5.15
N VAL A 601 16.46 18.77 -4.83
CA VAL A 601 16.16 18.25 -3.49
C VAL A 601 17.10 18.87 -2.45
N LEU A 602 18.41 18.81 -2.65
CA LEU A 602 19.38 19.31 -1.67
C LEU A 602 19.25 20.83 -1.43
N GLY A 603 18.81 21.59 -2.43
CA GLY A 603 18.62 23.04 -2.32
C GLY A 603 17.33 23.47 -1.62
N ASN A 604 16.29 22.61 -1.60
CA ASN A 604 14.94 23.05 -1.22
C ASN A 604 14.26 22.19 -0.12
N ILE A 605 14.73 20.98 0.18
CA ILE A 605 14.04 20.06 1.10
C ILE A 605 13.98 20.58 2.56
N ALA A 606 14.89 21.49 2.93
CA ALA A 606 15.00 22.01 4.30
C ALA A 606 13.76 22.81 4.76
N THR A 607 12.99 23.36 3.82
CA THR A 607 11.81 24.18 4.11
C THR A 607 10.49 23.43 3.97
N GLU A 608 10.54 22.14 3.60
CA GLU A 608 9.32 21.34 3.45
C GLU A 608 8.68 21.08 4.82
N THR A 609 7.35 21.14 4.86
CA THR A 609 6.56 21.02 6.10
C THR A 609 5.88 19.67 6.19
N GLU A 610 5.54 19.07 5.06
CA GLU A 610 4.82 17.81 5.03
C GLU A 610 5.78 16.62 5.20
N SER A 611 5.68 15.95 6.35
CA SER A 611 6.57 14.85 6.75
C SER A 611 6.62 13.73 5.69
N THR A 612 5.48 13.38 5.10
CA THR A 612 5.38 12.35 4.05
C THR A 612 6.09 12.78 2.76
N THR A 613 6.01 14.06 2.41
CA THR A 613 6.75 14.64 1.27
C THR A 613 8.25 14.57 1.51
N ILE A 614 8.72 14.97 2.70
CA ILE A 614 10.15 14.85 3.08
C ILE A 614 10.62 13.41 2.92
N ARG A 615 9.90 12.45 3.52
CA ARG A 615 10.25 11.02 3.47
C ARG A 615 10.36 10.52 2.03
N THR A 616 9.36 10.82 1.22
CA THR A 616 9.25 10.34 -0.15
C THR A 616 10.33 10.93 -1.04
N THR A 617 10.54 12.25 -0.98
CA THR A 617 11.55 12.95 -1.75
C THR A 617 12.96 12.51 -1.35
N LEU A 618 13.24 12.26 -0.06
CA LEU A 618 14.53 11.74 0.39
C LEU A 618 14.78 10.30 -0.07
N SER A 619 13.76 9.42 -0.08
CA SER A 619 13.88 8.09 -0.67
C SER A 619 14.20 8.13 -2.16
N GLN A 620 13.55 9.04 -2.90
CA GLN A 620 13.83 9.27 -4.32
C GLN A 620 15.24 9.85 -4.53
N LEU A 621 15.72 10.73 -3.64
CA LEU A 621 17.09 11.24 -3.66
C LEU A 621 18.12 10.12 -3.50
N LEU A 622 17.92 9.21 -2.54
CA LEU A 622 18.84 8.08 -2.33
C LEU A 622 18.87 7.15 -3.54
N LEU A 623 17.71 6.82 -4.12
CA LEU A 623 17.62 6.06 -5.38
C LEU A 623 18.37 6.79 -6.51
N THR A 624 18.17 8.10 -6.62
CA THR A 624 18.81 8.91 -7.67
C THR A 624 20.32 8.88 -7.54
N ALA A 625 20.83 9.09 -6.32
CA ALA A 625 22.25 9.12 -6.01
C ALA A 625 22.96 7.78 -6.26
N ARG A 626 22.27 6.66 -6.03
CA ARG A 626 22.83 5.30 -6.20
C ARG A 626 22.69 4.76 -7.61
N SER A 627 21.58 5.04 -8.29
CA SER A 627 21.19 4.28 -9.48
C SER A 627 20.87 5.11 -10.72
N TYR A 628 20.58 6.42 -10.60
CA TYR A 628 20.16 7.24 -11.76
C TYR A 628 21.21 8.24 -12.24
N VAL A 629 22.05 8.77 -11.36
CA VAL A 629 23.21 9.57 -11.81
C VAL A 629 24.15 8.70 -12.65
N ALA A 630 24.85 9.30 -13.60
CA ALA A 630 25.81 8.57 -14.43
C ALA A 630 26.80 7.78 -13.55
N PRO A 631 27.20 6.54 -13.91
CA PRO A 631 28.03 5.70 -13.05
C PRO A 631 29.32 6.37 -12.54
N ALA A 632 29.95 7.23 -13.36
CA ALA A 632 31.15 7.98 -12.98
C ALA A 632 30.93 9.04 -11.88
N LYS A 633 29.67 9.41 -11.60
CA LYS A 633 29.28 10.42 -10.61
C LYS A 633 28.75 9.82 -9.31
N VAL A 634 28.45 8.52 -9.25
CA VAL A 634 27.81 7.86 -8.09
C VAL A 634 28.58 8.12 -6.80
N ASP A 635 29.87 7.78 -6.75
CA ASP A 635 30.69 7.96 -5.53
C ASP A 635 30.73 9.42 -5.05
N THR A 636 30.81 10.38 -5.97
CA THR A 636 30.81 11.80 -5.61
C THR A 636 29.44 12.24 -5.11
N THR A 637 28.38 11.80 -5.77
CA THR A 637 27.00 12.15 -5.42
C THR A 637 26.59 11.58 -4.08
N VAL A 638 26.86 10.29 -3.82
CA VAL A 638 26.59 9.62 -2.54
C VAL A 638 27.29 10.35 -1.39
N ARG A 639 28.54 10.78 -1.58
CA ARG A 639 29.28 11.58 -0.59
C ARG A 639 28.62 12.94 -0.35
N THR A 640 28.36 13.70 -1.42
CA THR A 640 27.71 15.02 -1.32
C THR A 640 26.34 14.95 -0.65
N VAL A 641 25.53 13.93 -0.96
CA VAL A 641 24.23 13.72 -0.33
C VAL A 641 24.41 13.43 1.16
N GLY A 642 25.32 12.54 1.55
CA GLY A 642 25.59 12.26 2.96
C GLY A 642 26.09 13.49 3.74
N ASP A 643 27.06 14.23 3.18
CA ASP A 643 27.58 15.47 3.78
C ASP A 643 26.45 16.49 3.99
N THR A 644 25.59 16.66 2.99
CA THR A 644 24.50 17.65 3.02
C THR A 644 23.39 17.22 3.98
N LEU A 645 23.00 15.94 4.01
CA LEU A 645 21.99 15.45 4.95
C LEU A 645 22.44 15.62 6.39
N TRP A 646 23.73 15.40 6.69
CA TRP A 646 24.27 15.68 8.02
C TRP A 646 24.24 17.18 8.36
N GLN A 647 24.59 18.04 7.40
CA GLN A 647 24.48 19.49 7.58
C GLN A 647 23.03 19.92 7.83
N LEU A 648 22.07 19.36 7.09
CA LEU A 648 20.64 19.61 7.25
C LEU A 648 20.15 19.14 8.62
N ALA A 649 20.50 17.93 9.05
CA ALA A 649 20.17 17.42 10.38
C ALA A 649 20.72 18.33 11.50
N SER A 650 21.95 18.83 11.34
CA SER A 650 22.61 19.71 12.30
C SER A 650 22.02 21.13 12.35
N SER A 651 21.40 21.58 11.25
CA SER A 651 20.86 22.93 11.11
C SER A 651 19.34 23.00 11.28
N ALA A 652 18.66 21.86 11.22
CA ALA A 652 17.22 21.76 11.41
C ALA A 652 16.82 22.19 12.84
N GLU A 653 15.56 22.61 12.98
CA GLU A 653 15.01 22.95 14.30
C GLU A 653 15.16 21.75 15.26
N ALA A 654 15.68 22.02 16.45
CA ALA A 654 15.97 21.02 17.46
C ALA A 654 14.71 20.21 17.83
N GLY A 655 14.79 18.89 17.69
CA GLY A 655 13.70 17.96 17.99
C GLY A 655 12.60 17.85 16.93
N SER A 656 12.69 18.63 15.84
CA SER A 656 11.73 18.59 14.73
C SER A 656 11.67 17.23 14.03
N ASP A 657 10.55 16.99 13.35
CA ASP A 657 10.37 15.83 12.48
C ASP A 657 11.42 15.80 11.34
N ALA A 658 11.69 16.95 10.73
CA ALA A 658 12.72 17.09 9.70
C ALA A 658 14.12 16.72 10.20
N GLN A 659 14.52 17.18 11.40
CA GLN A 659 15.79 16.78 12.01
C GLN A 659 15.90 15.25 12.14
N PHE A 660 14.83 14.62 12.64
CA PHE A 660 14.78 13.16 12.79
C PHE A 660 14.93 12.45 11.44
N GLN A 661 14.16 12.87 10.43
CA GLN A 661 14.25 12.30 9.08
C GLN A 661 15.64 12.46 8.46
N PHE A 662 16.25 13.65 8.54
CA PHE A 662 17.59 13.87 7.98
C PHE A 662 18.66 12.97 8.62
N VAL A 663 18.57 12.69 9.92
CA VAL A 663 19.48 11.74 10.59
C VAL A 663 19.25 10.31 10.07
N LYS A 664 18.00 9.88 9.94
CA LYS A 664 17.66 8.54 9.41
C LYS A 664 18.20 8.35 7.99
N PHE A 665 17.95 9.31 7.11
CA PHE A 665 18.43 9.26 5.72
C PHE A 665 19.94 9.43 5.60
N PHE A 666 20.58 10.19 6.51
CA PHE A 666 22.04 10.25 6.61
C PHE A 666 22.63 8.87 6.93
N ALA A 667 22.07 8.15 7.90
CA ALA A 667 22.49 6.79 8.23
C ALA A 667 22.35 5.84 7.04
N GLN A 668 21.26 5.97 6.28
CA GLN A 668 21.02 5.15 5.09
C GLN A 668 21.98 5.43 3.93
N ILE A 669 22.72 6.53 3.89
CA ILE A 669 23.63 6.86 2.76
C ILE A 669 25.10 6.97 3.17
N ALA A 670 25.41 6.71 4.45
CA ALA A 670 26.76 6.83 5.01
C ALA A 670 27.80 6.03 4.19
N SER A 671 28.92 6.68 3.85
CA SER A 671 29.89 6.15 2.88
C SER A 671 31.34 6.59 3.12
N THR A 672 31.59 7.52 4.05
CA THR A 672 32.91 8.06 4.35
C THR A 672 33.35 7.75 5.79
N PRO A 673 34.66 7.76 6.10
CA PRO A 673 35.15 7.64 7.47
C PRO A 673 34.58 8.70 8.42
N GLU A 674 34.34 9.92 7.92
CA GLU A 674 33.70 11.00 8.66
C GLU A 674 32.24 10.65 8.99
N HIS A 675 31.48 10.09 8.04
CA HIS A 675 30.11 9.64 8.31
C HIS A 675 30.09 8.54 9.36
N VAL A 676 31.01 7.57 9.27
CA VAL A 676 31.16 6.49 10.26
C VAL A 676 31.43 7.06 11.64
N THR A 677 32.35 8.02 11.75
CA THR A 677 32.68 8.68 13.02
C THR A 677 31.46 9.38 13.61
N THR A 678 30.67 10.07 12.77
CA THR A 678 29.41 10.71 13.21
C THR A 678 28.39 9.69 13.69
N LEU A 679 28.15 8.61 12.95
CA LEU A 679 27.20 7.56 13.34
C LEU A 679 27.61 6.87 14.66
N GLN A 680 28.90 6.55 14.82
CA GLN A 680 29.44 6.02 16.08
C GLN A 680 29.24 7.03 17.23
N GLY A 681 29.54 8.30 16.96
CA GLY A 681 29.40 9.36 17.95
C GLY A 681 27.96 9.60 18.40
N LEU A 682 26.98 9.47 17.50
CA LEU A 682 25.56 9.51 17.85
C LEU A 682 25.17 8.34 18.75
N ARG A 683 25.70 7.14 18.49
CA ARG A 683 25.36 5.93 19.27
C ARG A 683 26.03 5.87 20.64
N ASP A 684 27.23 6.43 20.78
CA ASP A 684 27.97 6.48 22.05
C ASP A 684 27.76 7.77 22.85
N GLY A 685 27.09 8.76 22.25
CA GLY A 685 26.76 10.04 22.86
C GLY A 685 27.88 11.09 22.80
N SER A 686 28.99 10.84 22.12
CA SER A 686 30.05 11.84 21.89
C SER A 686 29.66 12.91 20.85
N VAL A 687 28.70 12.60 19.98
CA VAL A 687 28.00 13.55 19.11
C VAL A 687 26.53 13.59 19.53
N THR A 688 25.97 14.78 19.72
CA THR A 688 24.56 14.96 20.12
C THR A 688 23.91 16.04 19.28
N LEU A 689 22.61 15.85 18.99
CA LEU A 689 21.75 16.87 18.40
C LEU A 689 20.67 17.23 19.42
N GLN A 690 20.50 18.53 19.68
CA GLN A 690 19.53 18.99 20.66
C GLN A 690 18.12 18.55 20.26
N GLY A 691 17.36 17.98 21.20
CA GLY A 691 15.98 17.53 20.97
C GLY A 691 15.86 16.17 20.27
N LEU A 692 16.98 15.52 19.93
CA LEU A 692 17.00 14.18 19.38
C LEU A 692 17.51 13.17 20.42
N GLU A 693 16.61 12.29 20.86
CA GLU A 693 16.96 11.11 21.64
C GLU A 693 17.32 9.95 20.70
N ILE A 694 18.35 9.19 21.06
CA ILE A 694 18.77 7.99 20.32
C ILE A 694 18.12 6.77 21.01
N ASP A 695 16.85 6.55 20.68
CA ASP A 695 16.04 5.44 21.18
C ASP A 695 16.37 4.10 20.49
N THR A 696 15.73 3.01 20.92
CA THR A 696 16.01 1.65 20.47
C THR A 696 15.92 1.51 18.94
N ASP A 697 14.87 2.05 18.32
CA ASP A 697 14.68 1.92 16.87
C ASP A 697 15.69 2.77 16.10
N LEU A 698 15.99 3.99 16.55
CA LEU A 698 17.03 4.81 15.91
C LEU A 698 18.43 4.18 16.08
N ARG A 699 18.73 3.51 17.20
CA ARG A 699 19.99 2.77 17.39
C ARG A 699 20.19 1.69 16.35
N TRP A 700 19.13 0.96 15.99
CA TRP A 700 19.16 -0.04 14.92
C TRP A 700 19.44 0.59 13.55
N GLU A 701 18.81 1.71 13.23
CA GLU A 701 19.04 2.41 11.96
C GLU A 701 20.47 2.97 11.85
N LEU A 702 21.00 3.52 12.95
CA LEU A 702 22.40 3.96 13.01
C LEU A 702 23.37 2.77 12.91
N LEU A 703 23.02 1.60 13.47
CA LEU A 703 23.78 0.37 13.30
C LEU A 703 23.80 -0.10 11.86
N GLU A 704 22.65 -0.13 11.20
CA GLU A 704 22.54 -0.48 9.78
C GLU A 704 23.41 0.44 8.93
N GLY A 705 23.44 1.74 9.21
CA GLY A 705 24.33 2.69 8.54
C GLY A 705 25.82 2.39 8.74
N LEU A 706 26.22 1.92 9.92
CA LEU A 706 27.58 1.45 10.17
C LEU A 706 27.89 0.14 9.43
N VAL A 707 26.94 -0.79 9.37
CA VAL A 707 27.08 -2.02 8.61
C VAL A 707 27.21 -1.71 7.12
N LEU A 708 26.34 -0.85 6.56
CA LEU A 708 26.39 -0.37 5.19
C LEU A 708 27.77 0.21 4.81
N ALA A 709 28.38 0.96 5.73
CA ALA A 709 29.71 1.54 5.55
C ALA A 709 30.86 0.55 5.82
N GLY A 710 30.56 -0.70 6.19
CA GLY A 710 31.55 -1.75 6.52
C GLY A 710 32.26 -1.54 7.86
N ALA A 711 31.71 -0.71 8.75
CA ALA A 711 32.27 -0.37 10.06
C ALA A 711 31.68 -1.20 11.22
N ALA A 712 30.67 -2.03 10.95
CA ALA A 712 30.06 -2.97 11.88
C ALA A 712 29.67 -4.27 11.15
N GLY A 713 29.48 -5.36 11.88
CA GLY A 713 29.05 -6.66 11.34
C GLY A 713 28.28 -7.49 12.38
N ASP A 714 28.36 -8.82 12.26
CA ASP A 714 27.57 -9.73 13.10
C ASP A 714 27.75 -9.51 14.60
N ALA A 715 28.97 -9.20 15.06
CA ALA A 715 29.24 -9.00 16.49
C ALA A 715 28.46 -7.82 17.07
N GLU A 716 28.39 -6.69 16.35
CA GLU A 716 27.62 -5.53 16.78
C GLU A 716 26.11 -5.75 16.66
N VAL A 717 25.67 -6.50 15.64
CA VAL A 717 24.26 -6.88 15.47
C VAL A 717 23.81 -7.81 16.60
N ASP A 718 24.61 -8.82 16.95
CA ASP A 718 24.32 -9.72 18.05
C ASP A 718 24.26 -8.98 19.40
N ALA A 719 25.14 -8.00 19.61
CA ALA A 719 25.15 -7.19 20.81
C ALA A 719 23.90 -6.31 20.94
N GLU A 720 23.45 -5.69 19.86
CA GLU A 720 22.22 -4.87 19.87
C GLU A 720 20.97 -5.76 19.98
N LEU A 721 20.92 -6.92 19.32
CA LEU A 721 19.83 -7.89 19.47
C LEU A 721 19.73 -8.45 20.89
N ALA A 722 20.87 -8.64 21.56
CA ALA A 722 20.87 -9.06 22.96
C ALA A 722 20.26 -8.00 23.90
N ALA A 723 20.29 -6.72 23.49
CA ALA A 723 19.66 -5.60 24.21
C ALA A 723 18.19 -5.41 23.85
N ASP A 724 17.77 -5.79 22.64
CA ASP A 724 16.41 -5.69 22.13
C ASP A 724 15.86 -7.06 21.70
N LYS A 725 15.56 -7.90 22.69
CA LYS A 725 15.00 -9.26 22.48
C LYS A 725 13.50 -9.22 22.20
N THR A 726 13.13 -8.57 21.12
CA THR A 726 11.76 -8.42 20.65
C THR A 726 11.66 -8.85 19.19
N ALA A 727 10.44 -9.08 18.69
CA ALA A 727 10.23 -9.39 17.28
C ALA A 727 10.75 -8.28 16.35
N SER A 728 10.55 -7.00 16.72
CA SER A 728 11.10 -5.86 15.98
C SER A 728 12.63 -5.84 16.00
N GLY A 729 13.25 -6.26 17.12
CA GLY A 729 14.71 -6.43 17.22
C GLY A 729 15.24 -7.56 16.32
N GLU A 730 14.55 -8.70 16.26
CA GLU A 730 14.90 -9.81 15.36
C GLU A 730 14.78 -9.39 13.89
N GLN A 731 13.72 -8.66 13.54
CA GLN A 731 13.52 -8.05 12.23
C GLN A 731 14.65 -7.07 11.86
N ALA A 732 15.00 -6.16 12.76
CA ALA A 732 16.10 -5.21 12.56
C ALA A 732 17.46 -5.91 12.41
N ALA A 733 17.71 -6.96 13.20
CA ALA A 733 18.91 -7.77 13.10
C ALA A 733 19.00 -8.51 11.76
N ALA A 734 17.90 -9.10 11.27
CA ALA A 734 17.86 -9.74 9.96
C ALA A 734 18.20 -8.76 8.83
N ARG A 735 17.61 -7.56 8.86
CA ARG A 735 17.93 -6.48 7.91
C ARG A 735 19.39 -6.04 7.99
N ALA A 736 19.91 -5.79 9.19
CA ALA A 736 21.28 -5.36 9.38
C ALA A 736 22.28 -6.42 8.86
N ARG A 737 22.08 -7.71 9.16
CA ARG A 737 22.93 -8.79 8.61
C ARG A 737 22.87 -8.86 7.09
N ALA A 738 21.69 -8.69 6.50
CA ALA A 738 21.55 -8.66 5.04
C ALA A 738 22.19 -7.43 4.38
N THR A 739 22.43 -6.37 5.15
CA THR A 739 23.08 -5.13 4.70
C THR A 739 24.61 -5.26 4.58
N ILE A 740 25.23 -6.31 5.15
CA ILE A 740 26.68 -6.51 5.13
C ILE A 740 27.21 -6.34 3.68
N PRO A 741 28.08 -5.33 3.43
CA PRO A 741 28.41 -4.87 2.08
C PRO A 741 29.57 -5.68 1.48
N THR A 742 29.48 -7.02 1.53
CA THR A 742 30.44 -7.95 0.95
C THR A 742 29.72 -8.99 0.09
N ALA A 743 30.43 -9.57 -0.89
CA ALA A 743 29.86 -10.63 -1.72
C ALA A 743 29.42 -11.85 -0.88
N GLU A 744 30.20 -12.19 0.14
CA GLU A 744 29.87 -13.25 1.09
C GLU A 744 28.62 -12.92 1.93
N GLY A 745 28.49 -11.68 2.40
CA GLY A 745 27.32 -11.23 3.17
C GLY A 745 26.04 -11.26 2.34
N LYS A 746 26.09 -10.77 1.10
CA LYS A 746 24.94 -10.80 0.18
C LYS A 746 24.57 -12.23 -0.23
N LEU A 747 25.56 -13.11 -0.44
CA LEU A 747 25.30 -14.53 -0.68
C LEU A 747 24.65 -15.20 0.55
N ALA A 748 25.09 -14.87 1.76
CA ALA A 748 24.50 -15.42 2.98
C ALA A 748 23.02 -15.02 3.15
N ALA A 749 22.70 -13.75 2.90
CA ALA A 749 21.32 -13.25 2.93
C ALA A 749 20.44 -13.88 1.83
N PHE A 750 21.00 -14.07 0.63
CA PHE A 750 20.31 -14.78 -0.46
C PHE A 750 20.01 -16.23 -0.06
N SER A 751 21.03 -16.97 0.42
CA SER A 751 20.89 -18.37 0.82
C SER A 751 19.93 -18.55 2.00
N SER A 752 19.87 -17.63 2.96
CA SER A 752 18.96 -17.77 4.11
C SER A 752 17.48 -17.80 3.71
N LEU A 753 17.12 -17.18 2.58
CA LEU A 753 15.74 -17.18 2.07
C LEU A 753 15.49 -18.24 0.99
N VAL A 754 16.52 -18.60 0.24
CA VAL A 754 16.41 -19.50 -0.93
C VAL A 754 16.62 -20.97 -0.57
N ASP A 755 17.50 -21.25 0.39
CA ASP A 755 17.85 -22.60 0.81
C ASP A 755 17.03 -23.08 2.03
N SER A 756 16.21 -22.20 2.61
CA SER A 756 15.26 -22.47 3.71
C SER A 756 13.86 -21.96 3.38
N SER A 757 12.84 -22.51 4.05
CA SER A 757 11.44 -22.05 3.99
C SER A 757 10.85 -21.76 5.36
N GLU A 758 11.69 -21.70 6.40
CA GLU A 758 11.24 -21.61 7.80
C GLU A 758 11.04 -20.16 8.26
N ALA A 759 11.67 -19.20 7.59
CA ALA A 759 11.60 -17.79 7.97
C ALA A 759 10.16 -17.26 7.81
N PRO A 760 9.60 -16.60 8.83
CA PRO A 760 8.30 -15.94 8.71
C PRO A 760 8.39 -14.76 7.73
N ASN A 761 7.25 -14.39 7.17
CA ASN A 761 7.09 -13.31 6.20
C ASN A 761 7.80 -12.00 6.61
N ALA A 762 7.72 -11.59 7.89
CA ALA A 762 8.38 -10.38 8.36
C ALA A 762 9.92 -10.44 8.24
N ILE A 763 10.53 -11.59 8.54
CA ILE A 763 11.97 -11.81 8.41
C ILE A 763 12.39 -11.88 6.94
N VAL A 764 11.59 -12.54 6.09
CA VAL A 764 11.80 -12.55 4.63
C VAL A 764 11.83 -11.12 4.09
N ARG A 765 10.83 -10.31 4.42
CA ARG A 765 10.74 -8.90 4.02
C ARG A 765 11.95 -8.08 4.48
N GLN A 766 12.33 -8.16 5.75
CA GLN A 766 13.45 -7.36 6.27
C GLN A 766 14.80 -7.79 5.71
N THR A 767 14.99 -9.09 5.47
CA THR A 767 16.20 -9.63 4.83
C THR A 767 16.33 -9.12 3.39
N THR A 768 15.23 -9.08 2.61
CA THR A 768 15.28 -8.54 1.24
C THR A 768 15.56 -7.03 1.21
N VAL A 769 15.02 -6.25 2.15
CA VAL A 769 15.34 -4.81 2.29
C VAL A 769 16.84 -4.62 2.53
N GLY A 770 17.44 -5.37 3.46
CA GLY A 770 18.88 -5.29 3.72
C GLY A 770 19.72 -5.78 2.55
N PHE A 771 19.27 -6.83 1.83
CA PHE A 771 19.94 -7.35 0.65
C PHE A 771 20.14 -6.26 -0.43
N GLN A 772 19.09 -5.49 -0.72
CA GLN A 772 19.10 -4.37 -1.66
C GLN A 772 19.97 -3.20 -1.19
N HIS A 773 20.19 -3.07 0.12
CA HIS A 773 20.89 -1.94 0.70
C HIS A 773 22.41 -2.06 0.52
N THR A 774 22.96 -1.33 -0.45
CA THR A 774 24.41 -1.20 -0.69
C THR A 774 24.75 0.12 -1.37
N ASN A 775 25.92 0.70 -1.03
CA ASN A 775 26.51 1.82 -1.76
C ASN A 775 27.48 1.35 -2.87
N SER A 776 27.88 0.08 -2.86
CA SER A 776 28.77 -0.52 -3.86
C SER A 776 28.06 -1.71 -4.50
N PRO A 777 27.41 -1.53 -5.66
CA PRO A 777 26.57 -2.59 -6.24
C PRO A 777 27.38 -3.80 -6.75
N VAL A 778 28.71 -3.68 -6.92
CA VAL A 778 29.61 -4.76 -7.36
C VAL A 778 29.49 -6.04 -6.54
N VAL A 779 29.08 -5.93 -5.26
CA VAL A 779 28.91 -7.09 -4.36
C VAL A 779 27.75 -8.01 -4.77
N LEU A 780 26.87 -7.56 -5.65
CA LEU A 780 25.72 -8.32 -6.15
C LEU A 780 26.00 -9.03 -7.49
N GLU A 781 27.11 -8.74 -8.18
CA GLU A 781 27.40 -9.28 -9.53
C GLU A 781 27.36 -10.81 -9.57
N GLY A 782 27.95 -11.46 -8.56
CA GLY A 782 28.00 -12.93 -8.48
C GLY A 782 26.66 -13.62 -8.19
N LEU A 783 25.58 -12.86 -8.00
CA LEU A 783 24.25 -13.38 -7.67
C LEU A 783 23.27 -13.33 -8.84
N VAL A 784 23.59 -12.66 -9.95
CA VAL A 784 22.68 -12.50 -11.10
C VAL A 784 22.20 -13.85 -11.63
N SER A 785 23.12 -14.77 -11.95
CA SER A 785 22.75 -16.10 -12.45
C SER A 785 21.98 -16.92 -11.41
N ARG A 786 22.44 -16.90 -10.15
CA ARG A 786 21.81 -17.63 -9.04
C ARG A 786 20.37 -17.21 -8.80
N TYR A 787 20.08 -15.91 -8.91
CA TYR A 787 18.74 -15.38 -8.78
C TYR A 787 17.79 -15.99 -9.83
N PHE A 788 18.17 -15.95 -11.11
CA PHE A 788 17.34 -16.48 -12.19
C PHE A 788 17.19 -18.00 -12.15
N ASP A 789 18.21 -18.73 -11.69
CA ASP A 789 18.20 -20.19 -11.57
C ASP A 789 17.16 -20.72 -10.56
N VAL A 790 16.70 -19.89 -9.61
CA VAL A 790 15.82 -20.35 -8.51
C VAL A 790 14.37 -19.90 -8.62
N LEU A 791 14.03 -18.97 -9.53
CA LEU A 791 12.71 -18.31 -9.57
C LEU A 791 11.55 -19.30 -9.73
N THR A 792 11.65 -20.23 -10.67
CA THR A 792 10.58 -21.21 -10.94
C THR A 792 10.33 -22.13 -9.76
N ARG A 793 11.39 -22.51 -9.05
CA ARG A 793 11.30 -23.32 -7.82
C ARG A 793 10.62 -22.52 -6.70
N ILE A 794 11.06 -21.29 -6.45
CA ILE A 794 10.47 -20.45 -5.40
C ILE A 794 8.98 -20.23 -5.64
N TRP A 795 8.59 -19.90 -6.87
CA TRP A 795 7.19 -19.70 -7.24
C TRP A 795 6.32 -20.95 -7.08
N ALA A 796 6.88 -22.14 -7.32
CA ALA A 796 6.15 -23.39 -7.21
C ALA A 796 6.04 -23.92 -5.77
N GLU A 797 7.00 -23.59 -4.90
CA GLU A 797 7.13 -24.20 -3.56
C GLU A 797 6.72 -23.28 -2.41
N ARG A 798 6.57 -21.97 -2.64
CA ARG A 798 6.24 -20.99 -1.59
C ARG A 798 4.82 -20.47 -1.78
N SER A 799 4.21 -19.97 -0.70
CA SER A 799 2.96 -19.23 -0.83
C SER A 799 3.18 -17.95 -1.64
N TYR A 800 2.10 -17.39 -2.18
CA TYR A 800 2.18 -16.25 -3.09
C TYR A 800 2.95 -15.08 -2.48
N HIS A 801 2.58 -14.64 -1.27
CA HIS A 801 3.22 -13.48 -0.63
C HIS A 801 4.71 -13.70 -0.34
N ILE A 802 5.11 -14.90 0.08
CA ILE A 802 6.52 -15.23 0.29
C ILE A 802 7.27 -15.26 -1.04
N ALA A 803 6.69 -15.87 -2.07
CA ALA A 803 7.30 -15.96 -3.40
C ALA A 803 7.50 -14.57 -4.01
N ASP A 804 6.47 -13.73 -4.03
CA ASP A 804 6.55 -12.35 -4.52
C ASP A 804 7.62 -11.55 -3.77
N THR A 805 7.60 -11.58 -2.43
CA THR A 805 8.58 -10.85 -1.62
C THR A 805 10.02 -11.28 -1.96
N ILE A 806 10.28 -12.58 -2.15
CA ILE A 806 11.61 -13.10 -2.51
C ILE A 806 11.98 -12.72 -3.94
N VAL A 807 11.08 -12.92 -4.91
CA VAL A 807 11.34 -12.65 -6.33
C VAL A 807 11.62 -11.16 -6.55
N SER A 808 10.78 -10.29 -6.00
CA SER A 808 10.93 -8.84 -6.08
C SER A 808 12.13 -8.35 -5.25
N GLY A 809 12.25 -8.85 -4.02
CA GLY A 809 13.21 -8.38 -3.04
C GLY A 809 14.66 -8.89 -3.22
N LEU A 810 14.89 -9.99 -3.93
CA LEU A 810 16.23 -10.49 -4.26
C LEU A 810 16.68 -10.16 -5.69
N TYR A 811 15.86 -9.51 -6.51
CA TYR A 811 16.28 -9.02 -7.82
C TYR A 811 17.42 -8.00 -7.64
N PRO A 812 18.62 -8.17 -8.20
CA PRO A 812 19.78 -7.33 -7.87
C PRO A 812 19.75 -5.95 -8.56
N ALA A 813 18.64 -5.21 -8.40
CA ALA A 813 18.36 -3.91 -9.02
C ALA A 813 19.48 -2.86 -8.86
N PRO A 814 20.21 -2.76 -7.72
CA PRO A 814 21.26 -1.77 -7.53
C PRO A 814 22.38 -1.85 -8.56
N LEU A 815 22.56 -3.01 -9.22
CA LEU A 815 23.51 -3.16 -10.33
C LEU A 815 23.20 -2.22 -11.49
N ALA A 816 21.92 -2.01 -11.80
CA ALA A 816 21.45 -1.20 -12.94
C ALA A 816 22.31 -1.41 -14.21
N SER A 817 22.61 -2.67 -14.54
CA SER A 817 23.62 -3.03 -15.54
C SER A 817 23.01 -3.68 -16.78
N VAL A 818 23.78 -3.62 -17.88
CA VAL A 818 23.43 -4.31 -19.13
C VAL A 818 23.38 -5.83 -18.94
N GLU A 819 24.28 -6.39 -18.13
CA GLU A 819 24.30 -7.83 -17.82
C GLU A 819 23.01 -8.28 -17.13
N LEU A 820 22.54 -7.53 -16.13
CA LEU A 820 21.30 -7.83 -15.43
C LEU A 820 20.08 -7.74 -16.36
N ARG A 821 20.03 -6.70 -17.20
CA ARG A 821 19.00 -6.54 -18.23
C ARG A 821 18.97 -7.75 -19.18
N ASP A 822 20.12 -8.16 -19.69
CA ASP A 822 20.23 -9.23 -20.67
C ASP A 822 19.88 -10.59 -20.04
N ALA A 823 20.26 -10.83 -18.78
CA ALA A 823 19.87 -12.01 -18.03
C ALA A 823 18.35 -12.08 -17.80
N ALA A 824 17.72 -10.97 -17.44
CA ALA A 824 16.26 -10.90 -17.27
C ALA A 824 15.52 -11.17 -18.58
N ASN A 825 15.96 -10.56 -19.69
CA ASN A 825 15.40 -10.82 -21.02
C ASN A 825 15.54 -12.28 -21.42
N ALA A 826 16.73 -12.88 -21.25
CA ALA A 826 16.96 -14.28 -21.58
C ALA A 826 16.06 -15.22 -20.74
N TRP A 827 15.87 -14.90 -19.45
CA TRP A 827 14.97 -15.66 -18.59
C TRP A 827 13.51 -15.54 -19.04
N LEU A 828 13.05 -14.33 -19.37
CA LEU A 828 11.69 -14.08 -19.89
C LEU A 828 11.46 -14.78 -21.24
N GLU A 829 12.44 -14.85 -22.14
CA GLU A 829 12.32 -15.61 -23.39
C GLU A 829 12.20 -17.11 -23.15
N ALA A 830 12.90 -17.64 -22.14
CA ALA A 830 12.94 -19.07 -21.83
C ALA A 830 11.70 -19.61 -21.08
N HIS A 831 10.89 -18.75 -20.44
CA HIS A 831 9.81 -19.17 -19.53
C HIS A 831 8.44 -18.57 -19.89
N PRO A 832 7.82 -18.89 -21.04
CA PRO A 832 6.53 -18.30 -21.46
C PRO A 832 5.31 -18.72 -20.63
N GLU A 833 5.39 -19.79 -19.84
CA GLU A 833 4.24 -20.52 -19.28
C GLU A 833 3.78 -20.07 -17.87
N THR A 834 4.35 -19.03 -17.26
CA THR A 834 4.00 -18.58 -15.89
C THR A 834 3.68 -17.07 -15.80
N PRO A 835 2.46 -16.62 -16.19
CA PRO A 835 2.13 -15.21 -16.38
C PRO A 835 2.43 -14.30 -15.18
N ALA A 836 2.02 -14.69 -13.96
CA ALA A 836 2.23 -13.89 -12.75
C ALA A 836 3.72 -13.72 -12.40
N LEU A 837 4.51 -14.79 -12.41
CA LEU A 837 5.95 -14.71 -12.18
C LEU A 837 6.66 -13.87 -13.26
N ARG A 838 6.26 -14.04 -14.53
CA ARG A 838 6.80 -13.26 -15.65
C ARG A 838 6.52 -11.78 -15.49
N ARG A 839 5.33 -11.42 -15.00
CA ARG A 839 4.96 -10.03 -14.71
C ARG A 839 5.99 -9.41 -13.75
N ILE A 840 6.23 -10.03 -12.60
CA ILE A 840 7.18 -9.53 -11.59
C ILE A 840 8.59 -9.35 -12.20
N VAL A 841 9.09 -10.33 -12.95
CA VAL A 841 10.41 -10.24 -13.61
C VAL A 841 10.44 -9.13 -14.66
N SER A 842 9.36 -8.94 -15.43
CA SER A 842 9.26 -7.89 -16.45
C SER A 842 9.22 -6.48 -15.84
N GLU A 843 8.58 -6.31 -14.68
CA GLU A 843 8.55 -5.06 -13.94
C GLU A 843 9.93 -4.70 -13.38
N ASN A 844 10.64 -5.70 -12.82
CA ASN A 844 12.02 -5.56 -12.37
C ASN A 844 12.97 -5.16 -13.50
N LEU A 845 12.87 -5.84 -14.65
CA LEU A 845 13.59 -5.49 -15.88
C LEU A 845 13.32 -4.03 -16.30
N ALA A 846 12.07 -3.59 -16.30
CA ALA A 846 11.72 -2.22 -16.67
C ALA A 846 12.36 -1.19 -15.73
N GLY A 847 12.51 -1.51 -14.45
CA GLY A 847 13.29 -0.72 -13.49
C GLY A 847 14.77 -0.58 -13.88
N THR A 848 15.42 -1.69 -14.24
CA THR A 848 16.81 -1.69 -14.71
C THR A 848 17.00 -0.94 -16.02
N GLU A 849 16.11 -1.13 -17.01
CA GLU A 849 16.17 -0.41 -18.27
C GLU A 849 15.95 1.09 -18.10
N ARG A 850 15.05 1.49 -17.19
CA ARG A 850 14.87 2.88 -16.84
C ARG A 850 16.14 3.47 -16.23
N ALA A 851 16.75 2.80 -15.25
CA ALA A 851 18.00 3.28 -14.65
C ALA A 851 19.09 3.50 -15.71
N LEU A 852 19.26 2.55 -16.65
CA LEU A 852 20.21 2.69 -17.77
C LEU A 852 19.90 3.90 -18.67
N ARG A 853 18.63 4.15 -19.00
CA ARG A 853 18.23 5.33 -19.80
C ARG A 853 18.50 6.65 -19.07
N VAL A 854 18.18 6.70 -17.77
CA VAL A 854 18.38 7.90 -16.96
C VAL A 854 19.86 8.20 -16.76
N GLN A 855 20.68 7.16 -16.50
CA GLN A 855 22.14 7.28 -16.45
C GLN A 855 22.73 7.84 -17.74
N ALA A 856 22.20 7.42 -18.91
CA ALA A 856 22.65 7.91 -20.20
C ALA A 856 22.24 9.37 -20.46
N ALA A 857 21.08 9.82 -19.97
CA ALA A 857 20.66 11.22 -20.07
C ALA A 857 21.39 12.15 -19.09
N ASP A 858 21.93 11.61 -18.00
CA ASP A 858 22.74 12.35 -17.02
C ASP A 858 24.22 12.48 -17.42
N ALA A 859 24.74 11.54 -18.24
CA ALA A 859 26.13 11.49 -18.69
C ALA A 859 26.48 12.64 -19.66
#